data_AF-A0A960ELW8-F1
#
_entry.id   AF-A0A960ELW8-F1
#
_cell.length_a   1.000
_cell.length_b   1.000
_cell.length_c   1.000
_cell.angle_alpha   90.00
_cell.angle_beta   90.00
_cell.angle_gamma   90.00
#
_symmetry.space_group_name_H-M   'P 1'
#
loop_
_entity.id
_entity.type
_entity.pdbx_description
1 polymer ?
#
loop_
_entity_poly.entity_id
_entity_poly.type
_entity_poly.pdbx_seq_one_letter_code
_entity_poly.pdbx_strand_id
1 'polypeptide(L)'
;MNPRRLGAQLALAMACVFAALSWGRVFADWSFAGPAVAGLAGPVLIGTLCSAAGWRVWVRVPLQIGLFFVLMAAAAGAGNSIGGILPNGTTFDIIRTALNETGTIVRESVPPVEVTPTISILVTMFMWLGGMATDAIATRPHQLLAALIPDAAIVCIATLFAPENHAFRTVIASGFLFFAILHSLLLLLDMRSRQRSRNADGVKWRRASDVAQASTVAASPPPSRDSLQRTLLRGLPIVALAAVLAPIVGAHLPGAESPALLPVVGTTEESAPRTVPSPLIDMKPQLQVDPPVQVFTVKAQGGTGAYWRLTSLESFDGRQWSHNASYESVDGDLNFGVGAGVPTAGLDQTYNITNLDRFWADSDTQRFWLPAAYAPVEFDVGDIRADSASGSVITKEESATGLSYSVHSERPQPTDAQLQAATAAPPESVNAYLALPELPERIVTLANDITTGAVTPYDKAKAIESYLLTFTYNEDVQMNHSTNYLEQFLFDVQEGYCEQFAAAYAVLGRVVGLPTRVAVGFTPGEYDDATQTYTVTTDNAHAWPEVYFDGIGWIAFEPTPRTDEGGPDGGITPPPPEDETAAPTTTTTVPPAEGETPPPPPPPPDNAPSTTTTTSAEQQTPPPPDQDDVPPTSSGRNWTPFLVLLATAGIFAAYIFGVPALKKRRRAQRLNAPDMRDRVSGAWDEVSDRLLERNITRPKTLTNTEFAGALEGQYGPAFADDLSALGLQQSAASFAPSDPSSEQADLAWGAADRISTELETDTTPVRRWLYRLDPRPLLARGSQ
;
A
#
# COMPACT_ATOMS: atom_id res chain seq x y z
N MET A 1 32.58 -14.10 5.53
CA MET A 1 32.38 -13.41 4.22
C MET A 1 33.48 -12.37 4.02
N ASN A 2 34.02 -12.13 2.80
CA ASN A 2 35.01 -11.07 2.56
C ASN A 2 34.37 -9.68 2.78
N PRO A 3 35.05 -8.70 3.41
CA PRO A 3 34.51 -7.34 3.62
C PRO A 3 33.93 -6.68 2.37
N ARG A 4 34.49 -6.92 1.18
CA ARG A 4 33.95 -6.36 -0.08
C ARG A 4 32.58 -6.95 -0.46
N ARG A 5 32.40 -8.26 -0.23
CA ARG A 5 31.12 -8.94 -0.45
C ARG A 5 30.08 -8.55 0.59
N LEU A 6 30.50 -8.30 1.84
CA LEU A 6 29.63 -7.73 2.87
C LEU A 6 29.17 -6.31 2.51
N GLY A 7 30.09 -5.45 2.09
CA GLY A 7 29.75 -4.10 1.62
C GLY A 7 28.81 -4.11 0.43
N ALA A 8 29.00 -5.01 -0.54
CA ALA A 8 28.07 -5.17 -1.65
C ALA A 8 26.66 -5.53 -1.17
N GLN A 9 26.53 -6.50 -0.26
CA GLN A 9 25.21 -6.91 0.25
C GLN A 9 24.51 -5.81 1.07
N LEU A 10 25.28 -5.01 1.82
CA LEU A 10 24.72 -3.85 2.54
C LEU A 10 24.26 -2.75 1.57
N ALA A 11 25.01 -2.51 0.49
CA ALA A 11 24.57 -1.59 -0.57
C ALA A 11 23.29 -2.09 -1.26
N LEU A 12 23.14 -3.40 -1.45
CA LEU A 12 21.90 -3.98 -1.98
C LEU A 12 20.71 -3.76 -1.03
N ALA A 13 20.89 -4.02 0.27
CA ALA A 13 19.85 -3.76 1.26
C ALA A 13 19.43 -2.27 1.29
N MET A 14 20.37 -1.34 1.10
CA MET A 14 20.04 0.08 0.97
C MET A 14 19.30 0.39 -0.33
N ALA A 15 19.62 -0.27 -1.45
CA ALA A 15 18.83 -0.15 -2.67
C ALA A 15 17.38 -0.62 -2.44
N CYS A 16 17.17 -1.73 -1.72
CA CYS A 16 15.85 -2.19 -1.29
C CYS A 16 15.10 -1.14 -0.46
N VAL A 17 15.77 -0.42 0.46
CA VAL A 17 15.14 0.65 1.24
C VAL A 17 14.59 1.74 0.32
N PHE A 18 15.40 2.25 -0.61
CA PHE A 18 14.96 3.29 -1.54
C PHE A 18 13.90 2.78 -2.52
N ALA A 19 13.96 1.51 -2.94
CA ALA A 19 12.92 0.90 -3.75
C ALA A 19 11.57 0.84 -3.02
N ALA A 20 11.56 0.47 -1.73
CA ALA A 20 10.35 0.48 -0.90
C ALA A 20 9.81 1.90 -0.68
N LEU A 21 10.67 2.88 -0.38
CA LEU A 21 10.26 4.27 -0.19
C LEU A 21 9.68 4.90 -1.46
N SER A 22 10.04 4.39 -2.65
CA SER A 22 9.46 4.85 -3.91
C SER A 22 7.95 4.62 -4.00
N TRP A 23 7.36 3.77 -3.14
CA TRP A 23 5.92 3.54 -3.09
C TRP A 23 5.14 4.60 -2.30
N GLY A 24 5.80 5.62 -1.73
CA GLY A 24 5.12 6.74 -1.06
C GLY A 24 4.22 7.58 -1.95
N ARG A 25 4.20 7.30 -3.25
CA ARG A 25 3.28 7.88 -4.23
C ARG A 25 1.94 7.15 -4.34
N VAL A 26 1.86 5.92 -3.85
CA VAL A 26 0.66 5.10 -3.89
C VAL A 26 -0.20 5.35 -2.66
N PHE A 27 0.39 5.85 -1.57
CA PHE A 27 -0.26 5.96 -0.26
C PHE A 27 -0.42 7.41 0.20
N ALA A 28 -1.49 7.68 0.94
CA ALA A 28 -1.83 9.00 1.47
C ALA A 28 -0.89 9.48 2.59
N ASP A 29 -0.31 8.56 3.35
CA ASP A 29 0.56 8.86 4.49
C ASP A 29 1.80 7.94 4.53
N TRP A 30 2.77 8.23 5.42
CA TRP A 30 4.05 7.52 5.51
C TRP A 30 4.04 6.25 6.38
N SER A 31 2.90 5.87 6.96
CA SER A 31 2.81 4.69 7.83
C SER A 31 3.11 3.37 7.10
N PHE A 32 2.96 3.32 5.77
CA PHE A 32 3.37 2.16 4.95
C PHE A 32 4.89 1.93 4.93
N ALA A 33 5.70 2.97 5.17
CA ALA A 33 7.13 2.92 4.88
C ALA A 33 7.90 1.95 5.79
N GLY A 34 7.54 1.89 7.08
CA GLY A 34 8.14 0.93 8.01
C GLY A 34 7.91 -0.52 7.57
N PRO A 35 6.65 -0.96 7.38
CA PRO A 35 6.32 -2.29 6.88
C PRO A 35 6.90 -2.58 5.50
N ALA A 36 6.87 -1.63 4.56
CA ALA A 36 7.42 -1.80 3.21
C ALA A 36 8.95 -1.97 3.20
N VAL A 37 9.67 -1.14 3.95
CA VAL A 37 11.13 -1.21 4.08
C VAL A 37 11.56 -2.50 4.77
N ALA A 38 10.89 -2.87 5.87
CA ALA A 38 11.14 -4.12 6.57
C ALA A 38 10.81 -5.34 5.67
N GLY A 39 9.77 -5.22 4.85
CA GLY A 39 9.37 -6.18 3.83
C GLY A 39 10.47 -6.42 2.80
N LEU A 40 10.96 -5.36 2.16
CA LEU A 40 11.88 -5.49 1.02
C LEU A 40 13.34 -5.72 1.45
N ALA A 41 13.84 -4.95 2.43
CA ALA A 41 15.23 -5.05 2.87
C ALA A 41 15.47 -6.18 3.88
N GLY A 42 14.43 -6.60 4.62
CA GLY A 42 14.52 -7.62 5.66
C GLY A 42 15.10 -8.96 5.18
N PRO A 43 14.54 -9.59 4.13
CA PRO A 43 15.05 -10.85 3.60
C PRO A 43 16.53 -10.79 3.18
N VAL A 44 16.95 -9.67 2.59
CA VAL A 44 18.34 -9.43 2.14
C VAL A 44 19.28 -9.28 3.33
N LEU A 45 18.90 -8.54 4.37
CA LEU A 45 19.68 -8.40 5.60
C LEU A 45 19.83 -9.74 6.32
N ILE A 46 18.75 -10.52 6.45
CA ILE A 46 18.78 -11.86 7.05
C ILE A 46 19.70 -12.77 6.24
N GLY A 47 19.57 -12.75 4.92
CA GLY A 47 20.40 -13.56 4.04
C GLY A 47 21.88 -13.18 4.11
N THR A 48 22.17 -11.91 4.28
CA THR A 48 23.52 -11.37 4.51
C THR A 48 24.09 -11.83 5.85
N LEU A 49 23.32 -11.75 6.93
CA LEU A 49 23.71 -12.21 8.26
C LEU A 49 23.93 -13.73 8.29
N CYS A 50 23.01 -14.51 7.70
CA CYS A 50 23.15 -15.95 7.56
C CYS A 50 24.42 -16.30 6.76
N SER A 51 24.67 -15.60 5.65
CA SER A 51 25.87 -15.80 4.83
C SER A 51 27.15 -15.40 5.55
N ALA A 52 27.11 -14.37 6.39
CA ALA A 52 28.24 -13.96 7.23
C ALA A 52 28.55 -15.00 8.33
N ALA A 53 27.50 -15.57 8.94
CA ALA A 53 27.56 -16.63 9.93
C ALA A 53 27.88 -18.03 9.33
N GLY A 54 27.91 -18.16 8.00
CA GLY A 54 28.15 -19.42 7.30
C GLY A 54 26.94 -20.37 7.29
N TRP A 55 25.75 -19.88 7.61
CA TRP A 55 24.50 -20.64 7.61
C TRP A 55 24.04 -20.91 6.17
N ARG A 56 23.61 -22.15 5.92
CA ARG A 56 23.18 -22.61 4.60
C ARG A 56 21.74 -22.20 4.30
N VAL A 57 21.34 -22.34 3.04
CA VAL A 57 20.01 -21.98 2.52
C VAL A 57 18.87 -22.58 3.35
N TRP A 58 19.06 -23.81 3.86
CA TRP A 58 18.06 -24.54 4.65
C TRP A 58 17.84 -23.99 6.06
N VAL A 59 18.75 -23.16 6.59
CA VAL A 59 18.54 -22.41 7.84
C VAL A 59 18.01 -21.02 7.51
N ARG A 60 18.54 -20.41 6.44
CA ARG A 60 18.17 -19.07 6.00
C ARG A 60 16.69 -18.98 5.61
N VAL A 61 16.20 -19.89 4.77
CA VAL A 61 14.83 -19.81 4.22
C VAL A 61 13.77 -19.97 5.33
N PRO A 62 13.86 -20.97 6.24
CA PRO A 62 12.92 -21.04 7.37
C PRO A 62 12.99 -19.83 8.30
N LEU A 63 14.17 -19.24 8.51
CA LEU A 63 14.32 -18.02 9.31
C LEU A 63 13.61 -16.83 8.65
N GLN A 64 13.75 -16.68 7.33
CA GLN A 64 13.02 -15.67 6.56
C GLN A 64 11.50 -15.92 6.63
N ILE A 65 11.04 -17.16 6.48
CA ILE A 65 9.60 -17.48 6.61
C ILE A 65 9.08 -17.17 8.02
N GLY A 66 9.84 -17.50 9.07
CA GLY A 66 9.45 -17.18 10.45
C GLY A 66 9.33 -15.68 10.68
N LEU A 67 10.30 -14.89 10.20
CA LEU A 67 10.25 -13.44 10.35
C LEU A 67 9.18 -12.79 9.48
N PHE A 68 8.86 -13.37 8.32
CA PHE A 68 7.72 -12.93 7.51
C PHE A 68 6.43 -12.92 8.34
N PHE A 69 6.13 -14.00 9.05
CA PHE A 69 4.93 -14.09 9.89
C PHE A 69 4.95 -13.12 11.08
N VAL A 70 6.12 -12.86 11.66
CA VAL A 70 6.28 -11.82 12.70
C VAL A 70 6.01 -10.43 12.13
N LEU A 71 6.50 -10.15 10.93
CA LEU A 71 6.30 -8.87 10.25
C LEU A 71 4.83 -8.67 9.85
N MET A 72 4.15 -9.74 9.39
CA MET A 72 2.71 -9.73 9.14
C MET A 72 1.90 -9.45 10.41
N ALA A 73 2.27 -10.07 11.54
CA ALA A 73 1.62 -9.83 12.82
C ALA A 73 1.81 -8.38 13.30
N ALA A 74 2.98 -7.79 13.06
CA ALA A 74 3.24 -6.38 13.34
C ALA A 74 2.44 -5.45 12.42
N ALA A 75 2.35 -5.76 11.12
CA ALA A 75 1.57 -4.99 10.14
C ALA A 75 0.06 -5.04 10.42
N ALA A 76 -0.44 -6.13 11.01
CA ALA A 76 -1.84 -6.27 11.45
C ALA A 76 -2.18 -5.47 12.73
N GLY A 77 -1.17 -4.95 13.43
CA GLY A 77 -1.33 -4.18 14.68
C GLY A 77 -1.20 -5.04 15.96
N ALA A 78 -0.73 -4.39 17.03
CA ALA A 78 -0.41 -5.05 18.30
C ALA A 78 -1.62 -5.69 19.02
N GLY A 79 -2.84 -5.18 18.78
CA GLY A 79 -4.08 -5.75 19.32
C GLY A 79 -4.53 -7.04 18.65
N ASN A 80 -4.03 -7.32 17.45
CA ASN A 80 -4.45 -8.44 16.61
C ASN A 80 -3.45 -9.59 16.59
N SER A 81 -2.52 -9.66 17.55
CA SER A 81 -1.44 -10.65 17.60
C SER A 81 -1.10 -11.06 19.06
N ILE A 82 -0.50 -12.24 19.25
CA ILE A 82 -0.08 -12.69 20.58
C ILE A 82 1.14 -11.86 21.01
N GLY A 83 0.94 -10.96 21.97
CA GLY A 83 2.00 -10.11 22.51
C GLY A 83 2.65 -9.17 21.48
N GLY A 84 1.94 -8.84 20.39
CA GLY A 84 2.45 -7.95 19.33
C GLY A 84 3.44 -8.57 18.35
N ILE A 85 3.77 -9.86 18.47
CA ILE A 85 4.91 -10.47 17.75
C ILE A 85 4.52 -11.74 16.99
N LEU A 86 3.61 -12.55 17.52
CA LEU A 86 3.21 -13.82 16.89
C LEU A 86 1.80 -13.73 16.32
N PRO A 87 1.56 -14.21 15.08
CA PRO A 87 0.23 -14.20 14.48
C PRO A 87 -0.74 -15.07 15.29
N ASN A 88 -1.97 -14.58 15.48
CA ASN A 88 -3.08 -15.31 16.10
C ASN A 88 -4.19 -15.57 15.05
N GLY A 89 -5.33 -16.12 15.47
CA GLY A 89 -6.47 -16.35 14.59
C GLY A 89 -6.94 -15.07 13.85
N THR A 90 -7.06 -13.96 14.57
CA THR A 90 -7.48 -12.67 13.99
C THR A 90 -6.48 -12.13 12.97
N THR A 91 -5.16 -12.32 13.17
CA THR A 91 -4.15 -11.96 12.16
C THR A 91 -4.38 -12.71 10.86
N PHE A 92 -4.67 -14.02 10.94
CA PHE A 92 -4.93 -14.84 9.76
C PHE A 92 -6.24 -14.49 9.07
N ASP A 93 -7.27 -14.09 9.83
CA ASP A 93 -8.52 -13.62 9.26
C ASP A 93 -8.31 -12.33 8.47
N ILE A 94 -7.57 -11.35 9.01
CA ILE A 94 -7.21 -10.12 8.28
C ILE A 94 -6.41 -10.43 7.02
N ILE A 95 -5.41 -11.34 7.08
CA ILE A 95 -4.64 -11.76 5.90
C ILE A 95 -5.55 -12.39 4.84
N ARG A 96 -6.51 -13.23 5.27
CA ARG A 96 -7.45 -13.90 4.36
C ARG A 96 -8.38 -12.89 3.69
N THR A 97 -8.94 -11.97 4.47
CA THR A 97 -9.76 -10.87 3.97
C THR A 97 -8.97 -10.03 2.97
N ALA A 98 -7.73 -9.66 3.33
CA ALA A 98 -6.83 -8.92 2.45
C ALA A 98 -6.61 -9.62 1.10
N LEU A 99 -6.33 -10.94 1.11
CA LEU A 99 -6.12 -11.73 -0.10
C LEU A 99 -7.39 -11.87 -0.95
N ASN A 100 -8.55 -12.05 -0.32
CA ASN A 100 -9.82 -12.19 -1.02
C ASN A 100 -10.28 -10.87 -1.65
N GLU A 101 -10.04 -9.76 -0.95
CA GLU A 101 -10.45 -8.42 -1.37
C GLU A 101 -9.37 -7.71 -2.20
N THR A 102 -8.17 -8.28 -2.37
CA THR A 102 -7.07 -7.63 -3.12
C THR A 102 -7.52 -7.18 -4.52
N GLY A 103 -8.30 -8.00 -5.22
CA GLY A 103 -8.79 -7.67 -6.57
C GLY A 103 -9.74 -6.48 -6.59
N THR A 104 -10.56 -6.35 -5.55
CA THR A 104 -11.49 -5.23 -5.35
C THR A 104 -10.74 -3.98 -4.93
N ILE A 105 -9.86 -4.08 -3.92
CA ILE A 105 -9.01 -2.99 -3.43
C ILE A 105 -8.19 -2.40 -4.58
N VAL A 106 -7.53 -3.23 -5.40
CA VAL A 106 -6.69 -2.73 -6.51
C VAL A 106 -7.50 -2.05 -7.62
N ARG A 107 -8.78 -2.44 -7.81
CA ARG A 107 -9.65 -1.86 -8.85
C ARG A 107 -10.36 -0.59 -8.39
N GLU A 108 -10.70 -0.50 -7.11
CA GLU A 108 -11.49 0.59 -6.55
C GLU A 108 -10.64 1.66 -5.87
N SER A 109 -9.38 1.35 -5.52
CA SER A 109 -8.51 2.34 -4.87
C SER A 109 -7.84 3.24 -5.90
N VAL A 110 -8.16 4.53 -5.85
CA VAL A 110 -7.45 5.57 -6.58
C VAL A 110 -6.33 6.13 -5.67
N PRO A 111 -5.07 6.21 -6.13
CA PRO A 111 -4.00 6.86 -5.38
C PRO A 111 -4.33 8.35 -5.11
N PRO A 112 -4.03 8.90 -3.92
CA PRO A 112 -3.30 8.29 -2.80
C PRO A 112 -4.21 7.39 -1.94
N VAL A 113 -3.82 6.13 -1.75
CA VAL A 113 -4.59 5.14 -0.98
C VAL A 113 -4.28 5.26 0.51
N GLU A 114 -5.29 5.29 1.38
CA GLU A 114 -5.07 5.25 2.83
C GLU A 114 -4.43 3.93 3.29
N VAL A 115 -3.51 4.01 4.27
CA VAL A 115 -2.81 2.83 4.77
C VAL A 115 -3.62 2.12 5.86
N THR A 116 -4.55 1.26 5.45
CA THR A 116 -5.28 0.38 6.37
C THR A 116 -4.43 -0.82 6.80
N PRO A 117 -4.75 -1.54 7.91
CA PRO A 117 -4.04 -2.77 8.30
C PRO A 117 -4.03 -3.83 7.18
N THR A 118 -5.14 -3.94 6.44
CA THR A 118 -5.29 -4.84 5.28
C THR A 118 -4.29 -4.49 4.17
N ILE A 119 -4.21 -3.21 3.81
CA ILE A 119 -3.28 -2.71 2.78
C ILE A 119 -1.82 -2.84 3.26
N SER A 120 -1.55 -2.51 4.51
CA SER A 120 -0.22 -2.65 5.13
C SER A 120 0.29 -4.10 5.05
N ILE A 121 -0.58 -5.08 5.31
CA ILE A 121 -0.26 -6.51 5.15
C ILE A 121 0.04 -6.86 3.69
N LEU A 122 -0.77 -6.39 2.74
CA LEU A 122 -0.56 -6.66 1.31
C LEU A 122 0.76 -6.07 0.80
N VAL A 123 1.03 -4.81 1.14
CA VAL A 123 2.30 -4.12 0.82
C VAL A 123 3.47 -4.90 1.40
N THR A 124 3.39 -5.23 2.69
CA THR A 124 4.45 -5.95 3.37
C THR A 124 4.68 -7.33 2.73
N MET A 125 3.61 -8.02 2.32
CA MET A 125 3.70 -9.32 1.66
C MET A 125 4.33 -9.22 0.27
N PHE A 126 3.89 -8.26 -0.54
CA PHE A 126 4.45 -7.99 -1.86
C PHE A 126 5.93 -7.62 -1.77
N MET A 127 6.29 -6.71 -0.87
CA MET A 127 7.65 -6.29 -0.61
C MET A 127 8.53 -7.44 -0.12
N TRP A 128 8.00 -8.31 0.76
CA TRP A 128 8.71 -9.48 1.27
C TRP A 128 9.05 -10.49 0.16
N LEU A 129 8.10 -10.76 -0.74
CA LEU A 129 8.34 -11.63 -1.89
C LEU A 129 9.42 -11.05 -2.81
N GLY A 130 9.39 -9.74 -3.05
CA GLY A 130 10.44 -9.02 -3.78
C GLY A 130 11.81 -9.18 -3.12
N GLY A 131 11.89 -8.95 -1.81
CA GLY A 131 13.13 -9.07 -1.05
C GLY A 131 13.69 -10.49 -1.02
N MET A 132 12.81 -11.50 -0.91
CA MET A 132 13.20 -12.91 -1.02
C MET A 132 13.75 -13.24 -2.40
N ALA A 133 13.15 -12.72 -3.47
CA ALA A 133 13.67 -12.88 -4.83
C ALA A 133 15.07 -12.24 -4.96
N THR A 134 15.24 -11.02 -4.45
CA THR A 134 16.52 -10.29 -4.41
C THR A 134 17.59 -11.10 -3.67
N ASP A 135 17.34 -11.62 -2.46
CA ASP A 135 18.29 -12.47 -1.71
C ASP A 135 18.60 -13.81 -2.43
N ALA A 136 17.59 -14.44 -3.01
CA ALA A 136 17.75 -15.70 -3.75
C ALA A 136 18.68 -15.53 -4.95
N ILE A 137 18.58 -14.40 -5.67
CA ILE A 137 19.45 -14.09 -6.81
C ILE A 137 20.85 -13.64 -6.33
N ALA A 138 20.92 -12.79 -5.30
CA ALA A 138 22.17 -12.27 -4.74
C ALA A 138 23.10 -13.36 -4.18
N THR A 139 22.57 -14.55 -3.94
CA THR A 139 23.34 -15.70 -3.44
C THR A 139 23.81 -16.67 -4.51
N ARG A 140 23.40 -16.47 -5.78
CA ARG A 140 23.90 -17.24 -6.93
C ARG A 140 25.21 -16.65 -7.46
N PRO A 141 26.30 -17.43 -7.58
CA PRO A 141 27.63 -16.92 -7.89
C PRO A 141 27.80 -16.34 -9.31
N HIS A 142 26.85 -16.57 -10.22
CA HIS A 142 26.88 -16.16 -11.63
C HIS A 142 25.84 -15.10 -12.01
N GLN A 143 24.98 -14.69 -11.06
CA GLN A 143 23.85 -13.77 -11.32
C GLN A 143 23.85 -12.56 -10.37
N LEU A 144 25.03 -12.19 -9.83
CA LEU A 144 25.11 -11.22 -8.73
C LEU A 144 24.60 -9.82 -9.10
N LEU A 145 24.72 -9.39 -10.37
CA LEU A 145 24.14 -8.13 -10.85
C LEU A 145 22.62 -8.22 -11.10
N ALA A 146 22.08 -9.42 -11.33
CA ALA A 146 20.66 -9.63 -11.54
C ALA A 146 19.84 -9.48 -10.25
N ALA A 147 20.50 -9.37 -9.09
CA ALA A 147 19.84 -9.14 -7.81
C ALA A 147 19.10 -7.80 -7.75
N LEU A 148 19.46 -6.84 -8.60
CA LEU A 148 18.78 -5.54 -8.69
C LEU A 148 17.47 -5.59 -9.51
N ILE A 149 17.20 -6.68 -10.23
CA ILE A 149 16.03 -6.77 -11.12
C ILE A 149 14.71 -6.66 -10.34
N PRO A 150 14.48 -7.38 -9.22
CA PRO A 150 13.23 -7.24 -8.47
C PRO A 150 13.07 -5.83 -7.90
N ASP A 151 14.14 -5.25 -7.34
CA ASP A 151 14.09 -3.89 -6.77
C ASP A 151 13.81 -2.84 -7.85
N ALA A 152 14.43 -2.96 -9.03
CA ALA A 152 14.17 -2.10 -10.18
C ALA A 152 12.73 -2.26 -10.67
N ALA A 153 12.19 -3.49 -10.71
CA ALA A 153 10.79 -3.72 -11.05
C ALA A 153 9.84 -3.05 -10.06
N ILE A 154 10.12 -3.10 -8.75
CA ILE A 154 9.33 -2.43 -7.71
C ILE A 154 9.34 -0.90 -7.89
N VAL A 155 10.49 -0.31 -8.20
CA VAL A 155 10.62 1.13 -8.52
C VAL A 155 9.82 1.47 -9.78
N CYS A 156 9.97 0.67 -10.84
CA CYS A 156 9.28 0.87 -12.12
C CYS A 156 7.77 0.72 -11.99
N ILE A 157 7.27 -0.29 -11.28
CA ILE A 157 5.83 -0.49 -11.05
C ILE A 157 5.27 0.75 -10.39
N ALA A 158 5.90 1.21 -9.31
CA ALA A 158 5.37 2.36 -8.64
C ALA A 158 5.46 3.61 -9.56
N THR A 159 6.42 3.73 -10.51
CA THR A 159 6.47 4.87 -11.47
C THR A 159 5.28 4.96 -12.41
N LEU A 160 4.43 3.94 -12.42
CA LEU A 160 3.20 3.94 -13.19
C LEU A 160 2.03 4.61 -12.45
N PHE A 161 2.11 4.85 -11.13
CA PHE A 161 0.91 5.08 -10.29
C PHE A 161 0.68 6.49 -9.70
N ALA A 162 1.38 7.59 -10.09
CA ALA A 162 1.07 8.89 -9.45
C ALA A 162 1.56 10.21 -10.12
N PRO A 163 0.78 11.31 -10.01
CA PRO A 163 1.12 12.68 -10.44
C PRO A 163 1.71 13.58 -9.32
N GLU A 164 2.51 14.58 -9.73
CA GLU A 164 2.80 15.89 -9.06
C GLU A 164 3.54 16.03 -7.69
N ASN A 165 4.79 15.60 -7.55
CA ASN A 165 5.66 16.14 -6.48
C ASN A 165 7.17 15.95 -6.77
N HIS A 166 7.77 16.89 -7.51
CA HIS A 166 9.01 16.70 -8.26
C HIS A 166 10.29 16.61 -7.40
N ALA A 167 10.43 17.38 -6.32
CA ALA A 167 11.71 17.50 -5.59
C ALA A 167 12.08 16.24 -4.78
N PHE A 168 11.10 15.60 -4.16
CA PHE A 168 11.31 14.41 -3.33
C PHE A 168 11.51 13.13 -4.15
N ARG A 169 10.96 13.09 -5.39
CA ARG A 169 11.09 11.97 -6.35
C ARG A 169 12.53 11.76 -6.80
N THR A 170 13.20 12.86 -7.15
CA THR A 170 14.60 12.83 -7.60
C THR A 170 15.50 12.29 -6.50
N VAL A 171 15.24 12.61 -5.23
CA VAL A 171 16.03 12.10 -4.09
C VAL A 171 15.90 10.58 -3.96
N ILE A 172 14.69 10.02 -4.06
CA ILE A 172 14.48 8.57 -3.93
C ILE A 172 15.08 7.80 -5.12
N ALA A 173 14.81 8.25 -6.35
CA ALA A 173 15.37 7.64 -7.56
C ALA A 173 16.91 7.71 -7.58
N SER A 174 17.47 8.85 -7.18
CA SER A 174 18.92 9.02 -7.05
C SER A 174 19.51 8.15 -5.95
N GLY A 175 18.81 8.01 -4.82
CA GLY A 175 19.21 7.10 -3.75
C GLY A 175 19.28 5.65 -4.21
N PHE A 176 18.23 5.17 -4.90
CA PHE A 176 18.22 3.83 -5.49
C PHE A 176 19.39 3.61 -6.46
N LEU A 177 19.58 4.51 -7.43
CA LEU A 177 20.65 4.43 -8.42
C LEU A 177 22.04 4.46 -7.77
N PHE A 178 22.26 5.31 -6.77
CA PHE A 178 23.52 5.40 -6.04
C PHE A 178 23.89 4.04 -5.42
N PHE A 179 22.95 3.42 -4.70
CA PHE A 179 23.20 2.14 -4.03
C PHE A 179 23.27 0.96 -5.02
N ALA A 180 22.52 1.00 -6.12
CA ALA A 180 22.63 0.03 -7.21
C ALA A 180 24.01 0.06 -7.90
N ILE A 181 24.53 1.26 -8.19
CA ILE A 181 25.88 1.47 -8.75
C ILE A 181 26.94 1.00 -7.75
N LEU A 182 26.81 1.38 -6.47
CA LEU A 182 27.74 0.99 -5.41
C LEU A 182 27.79 -0.53 -5.22
N HIS A 183 26.63 -1.20 -5.20
CA HIS A 183 26.52 -2.66 -5.15
C HIS A 183 27.26 -3.31 -6.31
N SER A 184 26.93 -2.88 -7.54
CA SER A 184 27.48 -3.42 -8.77
C SER A 184 29.00 -3.30 -8.81
N LEU A 185 29.54 -2.16 -8.37
CA LEU A 185 30.96 -1.94 -8.42
C LEU A 185 31.74 -2.68 -7.32
N LEU A 186 31.20 -2.78 -6.11
CA LEU A 186 31.80 -3.61 -5.06
C LEU A 186 31.87 -5.10 -5.46
N LEU A 187 30.86 -5.60 -6.18
CA LEU A 187 30.88 -6.94 -6.75
C LEU A 187 31.96 -7.09 -7.83
N LEU A 188 32.07 -6.15 -8.77
CA LEU A 188 33.11 -6.19 -9.81
C LEU A 188 34.52 -6.20 -9.20
N LEU A 189 34.75 -5.45 -8.12
CA LEU A 189 36.02 -5.45 -7.39
C LEU A 189 36.28 -6.76 -6.65
N ASP A 190 35.26 -7.39 -6.08
CA ASP A 190 35.38 -8.72 -5.47
C ASP A 190 35.72 -9.77 -6.53
N MET A 191 35.00 -9.78 -7.66
CA MET A 191 35.24 -10.69 -8.79
C MET A 191 36.66 -10.55 -9.35
N ARG A 192 37.12 -9.32 -9.62
CA ARG A 192 38.49 -9.05 -10.08
C ARG A 192 39.55 -9.52 -9.07
N SER A 193 39.29 -9.35 -7.77
CA SER A 193 40.22 -9.80 -6.73
C SER A 193 40.35 -11.32 -6.68
N ARG A 194 39.23 -12.05 -6.82
CA ARG A 194 39.21 -13.51 -6.87
C ARG A 194 39.87 -14.06 -8.12
N GLN A 195 39.65 -13.43 -9.27
CA GLN A 195 40.28 -13.81 -10.53
C GLN A 195 41.81 -13.59 -10.50
N ARG A 196 42.28 -12.50 -9.90
CA ARG A 196 43.72 -12.29 -9.66
C ARG A 196 44.32 -13.31 -8.70
N SER A 197 43.62 -13.67 -7.62
CA SER A 197 44.08 -14.72 -6.70
C SER A 197 44.22 -16.07 -7.41
N ARG A 198 43.22 -16.48 -8.20
CA ARG A 198 43.26 -17.74 -8.97
C ARG A 198 44.41 -17.77 -9.99
N ASN A 199 44.68 -16.64 -10.66
CA ASN A 199 45.80 -16.55 -11.59
C ASN A 199 47.17 -16.54 -10.87
N ALA A 200 47.27 -15.91 -9.71
CA ALA A 200 48.50 -15.90 -8.90
C ALA A 200 48.82 -17.29 -8.33
N ASP A 201 47.81 -18.03 -7.88
CA ASP A 201 47.97 -19.41 -7.43
C ASP A 201 48.35 -20.33 -8.61
N GLY A 202 47.72 -20.17 -9.78
CA GLY A 202 48.12 -20.86 -11.02
C GLY A 202 49.58 -20.66 -11.44
N VAL A 203 50.14 -19.48 -11.18
CA VAL A 203 51.57 -19.16 -11.43
C VAL A 203 52.49 -19.75 -10.36
N LYS A 204 52.03 -19.92 -9.11
CA LYS A 204 52.78 -20.63 -8.06
C LYS A 204 52.87 -22.14 -8.34
N TRP A 205 51.80 -22.75 -8.88
CA TRP A 205 51.81 -24.16 -9.26
C TRP A 205 52.78 -24.47 -10.42
N ARG A 206 52.96 -23.55 -11.37
CA ARG A 206 53.98 -23.69 -12.44
C ARG A 206 55.43 -23.56 -11.95
N ARG A 207 55.68 -23.02 -10.75
CA ARG A 207 57.03 -22.99 -10.15
C ARG A 207 57.24 -24.09 -9.11
N ALA A 208 56.19 -24.70 -8.58
CA ALA A 208 56.30 -25.79 -7.62
C ALA A 208 56.91 -27.07 -8.24
N SER A 209 56.87 -27.22 -9.57
CA SER A 209 57.61 -28.28 -10.26
C SER A 209 59.12 -28.03 -10.36
N ASP A 210 59.60 -26.81 -10.09
CA ASP A 210 61.01 -26.42 -10.26
C ASP A 210 61.72 -26.05 -8.93
N VAL A 211 61.08 -26.21 -7.76
CA VAL A 211 61.68 -25.84 -6.47
C VAL A 211 61.58 -26.99 -5.47
N ALA A 212 62.41 -28.01 -5.67
CA ALA A 212 62.83 -28.94 -4.63
C ALA A 212 64.00 -28.41 -3.78
N GLN A 213 64.38 -27.14 -3.93
CA GLN A 213 65.44 -26.50 -3.13
C GLN A 213 65.09 -25.02 -2.87
N ALA A 214 64.29 -24.76 -1.83
CA ALA A 214 64.36 -23.52 -1.06
C ALA A 214 63.45 -23.65 0.17
N SER A 215 64.06 -24.05 1.27
CA SER A 215 63.52 -23.88 2.62
C SER A 215 63.21 -22.40 2.91
N THR A 216 62.15 -22.18 3.70
CA THR A 216 61.63 -20.93 4.27
C THR A 216 60.72 -20.07 3.37
N VAL A 217 59.40 -20.27 3.50
CA VAL A 217 58.41 -19.26 3.12
C VAL A 217 57.55 -18.93 4.34
N ALA A 218 57.67 -17.68 4.76
CA ALA A 218 56.99 -17.07 5.88
C ALA A 218 55.46 -17.21 5.79
N ALA A 219 54.84 -17.52 6.93
CA ALA A 219 53.41 -17.34 7.15
C ALA A 219 53.04 -15.87 6.86
N SER A 220 52.05 -15.65 6.01
CA SER A 220 51.51 -14.30 5.80
C SER A 220 50.87 -13.79 7.10
N PRO A 221 51.16 -12.56 7.55
CA PRO A 221 50.59 -12.03 8.77
C PRO A 221 49.09 -11.71 8.58
N PRO A 222 48.29 -11.64 9.67
CA PRO A 222 46.88 -11.25 9.60
C PRO A 222 46.74 -9.84 9.01
N PRO A 223 45.61 -9.52 8.35
CA PRO A 223 45.42 -8.21 7.72
C PRO A 223 45.51 -7.08 8.76
N SER A 224 46.48 -6.19 8.59
CA SER A 224 46.66 -5.01 9.45
C SER A 224 45.61 -3.92 9.14
N ARG A 225 45.36 -3.02 10.10
CA ARG A 225 44.46 -1.85 9.98
C ARG A 225 44.71 -1.00 8.72
N ASP A 226 45.96 -0.99 8.26
CA ASP A 226 46.46 -0.37 7.03
C ASP A 226 45.83 -0.88 5.73
N SER A 227 45.40 -2.14 5.69
CA SER A 227 44.74 -2.76 4.53
C SER A 227 43.28 -2.34 4.39
N LEU A 228 42.64 -2.03 5.53
CA LEU A 228 41.27 -1.54 5.63
C LEU A 228 41.21 -0.06 5.21
N GLN A 229 42.15 0.77 5.70
CA GLN A 229 42.34 2.15 5.25
C GLN A 229 42.62 2.26 3.74
N ARG A 230 43.51 1.43 3.19
CA ARG A 230 43.78 1.40 1.74
C ARG A 230 42.60 0.91 0.89
N THR A 231 41.70 0.09 1.46
CA THR A 231 40.47 -0.34 0.77
C THR A 231 39.41 0.75 0.79
N LEU A 232 39.30 1.51 1.88
CA LEU A 232 38.41 2.68 2.02
C LEU A 232 38.86 3.85 1.11
N LEU A 233 40.16 4.19 1.10
CA LEU A 233 40.71 5.26 0.24
C LEU A 233 40.59 4.97 -1.27
N ARG A 234 40.60 3.70 -1.68
CA ARG A 234 40.37 3.31 -3.09
C ARG A 234 38.90 3.25 -3.48
N GLY A 235 37.98 3.21 -2.51
CA GLY A 235 36.52 3.27 -2.72
C GLY A 235 35.96 4.69 -2.81
N LEU A 236 36.68 5.68 -2.27
CA LEU A 236 36.29 7.10 -2.27
C LEU A 236 35.97 7.68 -3.67
N PRO A 237 36.77 7.46 -4.73
CA PRO A 237 36.44 7.99 -6.07
C PRO A 237 35.22 7.31 -6.70
N ILE A 238 34.90 6.08 -6.29
CA ILE A 238 33.73 5.34 -6.76
C ILE A 238 32.47 5.88 -6.11
N VAL A 239 32.51 6.09 -4.78
CA VAL A 239 31.41 6.70 -4.03
C VAL A 239 31.15 8.11 -4.55
N ALA A 240 32.19 8.89 -4.82
CA ALA A 240 32.07 10.20 -5.44
C ALA A 240 31.45 10.14 -6.86
N LEU A 241 31.87 9.18 -7.69
CA LEU A 241 31.30 9.00 -9.03
C LEU A 241 29.81 8.59 -8.99
N ALA A 242 29.43 7.68 -8.09
CA ALA A 242 28.03 7.30 -7.88
C ALA A 242 27.20 8.48 -7.35
N ALA A 243 27.75 9.27 -6.42
CA ALA A 243 27.09 10.45 -5.87
C ALA A 243 26.86 11.57 -6.90
N VAL A 244 27.66 11.61 -7.96
CA VAL A 244 27.51 12.57 -9.07
C VAL A 244 26.60 12.03 -10.18
N LEU A 245 26.75 10.76 -10.57
CA LEU A 245 25.95 10.16 -11.65
C LEU A 245 24.49 9.92 -11.25
N ALA A 246 24.23 9.57 -9.98
CA ALA A 246 22.89 9.20 -9.56
C ALA A 246 21.88 10.37 -9.61
N PRO A 247 22.20 11.60 -9.17
CA PRO A 247 21.33 12.77 -9.37
C PRO A 247 21.06 13.10 -10.85
N ILE A 248 22.10 13.01 -11.69
CA ILE A 248 22.01 13.34 -13.13
C ILE A 248 21.13 12.33 -13.86
N VAL A 249 21.36 11.03 -13.65
CA VAL A 249 20.57 9.98 -14.30
C VAL A 249 19.19 9.87 -13.68
N GLY A 250 19.07 10.07 -12.36
CA GLY A 250 17.82 10.02 -11.62
C GLY A 250 16.81 11.08 -12.07
N ALA A 251 17.27 12.28 -12.40
CA ALA A 251 16.43 13.36 -12.95
C ALA A 251 15.89 13.06 -14.35
N HIS A 252 16.53 12.17 -15.12
CA HIS A 252 16.16 11.83 -16.49
C HIS A 252 15.47 10.47 -16.64
N LEU A 253 15.19 9.75 -15.55
CA LEU A 253 14.39 8.53 -15.61
C LEU A 253 12.91 8.85 -15.90
N PRO A 254 12.21 8.00 -16.67
CA PRO A 254 10.76 8.15 -16.87
C PRO A 254 10.03 8.23 -15.51
N GLY A 255 9.17 9.24 -15.33
CA GLY A 255 8.51 9.54 -14.05
C GLY A 255 9.26 10.48 -13.09
N ALA A 256 10.49 10.90 -13.42
CA ALA A 256 11.19 11.98 -12.69
C ALA A 256 10.72 13.37 -13.15
N GLU A 257 10.59 13.56 -14.46
CA GLU A 257 10.06 14.78 -15.11
C GLU A 257 8.90 14.51 -16.09
N SER A 258 8.49 13.25 -16.27
CA SER A 258 7.45 12.85 -17.24
C SER A 258 6.16 12.38 -16.54
N PRO A 259 4.98 12.59 -17.17
CA PRO A 259 3.73 11.97 -16.76
C PRO A 259 3.84 10.44 -16.71
N ALA A 260 2.91 9.76 -16.01
CA ALA A 260 2.88 8.31 -15.93
C ALA A 260 2.90 7.65 -17.33
N LEU A 261 3.72 6.61 -17.51
CA LEU A 261 3.93 5.95 -18.82
C LEU A 261 2.77 5.05 -19.28
N LEU A 262 1.93 4.62 -18.35
CA LEU A 262 0.73 3.84 -18.63
C LEU A 262 -0.42 4.46 -17.85
N PRO A 263 -1.35 5.18 -18.49
CA PRO A 263 -2.65 5.40 -17.87
C PRO A 263 -3.29 4.02 -17.70
N VAL A 264 -3.58 3.62 -16.46
CA VAL A 264 -4.29 2.35 -16.16
C VAL A 264 -5.79 2.47 -16.50
N VAL A 265 -6.20 3.55 -17.16
CA VAL A 265 -7.59 3.83 -17.55
C VAL A 265 -7.73 3.86 -19.07
N GLY A 266 -8.36 2.80 -19.61
CA GLY A 266 -9.33 2.89 -20.70
C GLY A 266 -8.87 3.32 -22.10
N THR A 267 -7.92 2.61 -22.71
CA THR A 267 -7.84 2.53 -24.19
C THR A 267 -8.76 1.41 -24.68
N THR A 268 -10.07 1.63 -24.67
CA THR A 268 -11.05 0.92 -25.52
C THR A 268 -12.43 1.56 -25.35
N GLU A 269 -12.98 2.02 -26.48
CA GLU A 269 -14.31 2.63 -26.70
C GLU A 269 -14.60 3.99 -26.03
N GLU A 270 -14.70 5.00 -26.89
CA GLU A 270 -14.88 6.45 -26.62
C GLU A 270 -16.33 6.83 -26.24
N SER A 271 -17.21 5.84 -26.04
CA SER A 271 -18.64 6.02 -25.75
C SER A 271 -19.19 5.05 -24.69
N ALA A 272 -18.33 4.28 -24.03
CA ALA A 272 -18.76 3.44 -22.92
C ALA A 272 -18.94 4.29 -21.64
N PRO A 273 -20.03 4.11 -20.87
CA PRO A 273 -20.24 4.79 -19.60
C PRO A 273 -19.07 4.54 -18.63
N ARG A 274 -18.61 5.59 -17.94
CA ARG A 274 -17.49 5.54 -16.99
C ARG A 274 -17.89 6.12 -15.65
N THR A 275 -17.48 5.47 -14.56
CA THR A 275 -17.60 6.06 -13.22
C THR A 275 -16.50 7.09 -13.04
N VAL A 276 -16.87 8.36 -12.91
CA VAL A 276 -15.93 9.44 -12.60
C VAL A 276 -15.91 9.64 -11.08
N PRO A 277 -14.73 9.59 -10.42
CA PRO A 277 -14.60 9.86 -8.99
C PRO A 277 -15.19 11.22 -8.60
N SER A 278 -15.63 11.33 -7.35
CA SER A 278 -16.31 12.52 -6.85
C SER A 278 -15.40 13.75 -6.87
N PRO A 279 -15.78 14.87 -7.52
CA PRO A 279 -15.03 16.12 -7.41
C PRO A 279 -15.20 16.76 -6.01
N LEU A 280 -16.00 16.14 -5.12
CA LEU A 280 -16.03 16.46 -3.68
C LEU A 280 -14.69 16.18 -2.99
N ILE A 281 -13.92 15.19 -3.46
CA ILE A 281 -12.61 14.83 -2.89
C ILE A 281 -11.61 15.99 -3.04
N ASP A 282 -11.71 16.75 -4.12
CA ASP A 282 -10.83 17.88 -4.42
C ASP A 282 -11.28 19.20 -3.77
N MET A 283 -12.43 19.22 -3.09
CA MET A 283 -13.01 20.45 -2.53
C MET A 283 -12.30 20.92 -1.26
N LYS A 284 -12.04 20.01 -0.31
CA LYS A 284 -11.34 20.38 0.95
C LYS A 284 -9.95 20.98 0.72
N PRO A 285 -9.08 20.42 -0.15
CA PRO A 285 -7.81 21.04 -0.48
C PRO A 285 -7.92 22.47 -1.02
N GLN A 286 -9.03 22.81 -1.70
CA GLN A 286 -9.25 24.16 -2.25
C GLN A 286 -9.71 25.17 -1.21
N LEU A 287 -10.62 24.78 -0.33
CA LEU A 287 -11.07 25.62 0.78
C LEU A 287 -9.90 25.99 1.71
N GLN A 288 -8.88 25.14 1.79
CA GLN A 288 -7.68 25.37 2.59
C GLN A 288 -6.58 26.20 1.91
N VAL A 289 -6.80 26.71 0.70
CA VAL A 289 -5.83 27.57 0.00
C VAL A 289 -5.83 28.98 0.61
N ASP A 290 -4.74 29.35 1.28
CA ASP A 290 -4.55 30.67 1.89
C ASP A 290 -3.31 31.40 1.31
N PRO A 291 -3.47 32.58 0.67
CA PRO A 291 -4.73 33.27 0.41
C PRO A 291 -5.54 32.61 -0.74
N PRO A 292 -6.88 32.73 -0.74
CA PRO A 292 -7.72 32.21 -1.82
C PRO A 292 -7.28 32.68 -3.20
N VAL A 293 -7.35 31.79 -4.19
CA VAL A 293 -6.91 32.06 -5.56
C VAL A 293 -8.12 32.20 -6.47
N GLN A 294 -8.12 33.23 -7.33
CA GLN A 294 -9.18 33.43 -8.32
C GLN A 294 -9.22 32.28 -9.32
N VAL A 295 -10.39 31.64 -9.47
CA VAL A 295 -10.63 30.55 -10.40
C VAL A 295 -11.18 31.08 -11.73
N PHE A 296 -12.19 31.97 -11.66
CA PHE A 296 -12.76 32.65 -12.83
C PHE A 296 -13.46 33.96 -12.43
N THR A 297 -13.88 34.71 -13.46
CA THR A 297 -14.87 35.77 -13.31
C THR A 297 -16.10 35.44 -14.14
N VAL A 298 -17.27 35.89 -13.68
CA VAL A 298 -18.51 35.74 -14.44
C VAL A 298 -19.33 37.03 -14.40
N LYS A 299 -19.76 37.48 -15.57
CA LYS A 299 -20.79 38.51 -15.71
C LYS A 299 -22.13 37.83 -15.89
N ALA A 300 -23.10 38.14 -15.04
CA ALA A 300 -24.44 37.58 -15.12
C ALA A 300 -25.44 38.71 -15.36
N GLN A 301 -26.41 38.47 -16.26
CA GLN A 301 -27.43 39.46 -16.60
C GLN A 301 -28.14 40.01 -15.35
N GLY A 302 -28.20 41.34 -15.26
CA GLY A 302 -28.86 42.04 -14.16
C GLY A 302 -28.14 41.93 -12.81
N GLY A 303 -26.89 41.47 -12.77
CA GLY A 303 -26.15 41.26 -11.52
C GLY A 303 -26.73 40.12 -10.68
N THR A 304 -27.38 39.15 -11.32
CA THR A 304 -28.03 38.04 -10.62
C THR A 304 -27.01 36.98 -10.24
N GLY A 305 -26.74 36.81 -8.95
CA GLY A 305 -25.90 35.72 -8.44
C GLY A 305 -26.59 34.36 -8.60
N ALA A 306 -25.80 33.32 -8.86
CA ALA A 306 -26.26 31.94 -8.90
C ALA A 306 -25.16 30.99 -8.41
N TYR A 307 -25.53 29.74 -8.14
CA TYR A 307 -24.54 28.69 -8.04
C TYR A 307 -23.99 28.38 -9.44
N TRP A 308 -22.67 28.39 -9.58
CA TRP A 308 -21.97 28.09 -10.81
C TRP A 308 -21.63 26.60 -10.80
N ARG A 309 -22.54 25.77 -11.35
CA ARG A 309 -22.42 24.30 -11.31
C ARG A 309 -21.39 23.81 -12.30
N LEU A 310 -20.54 22.88 -11.86
CA LEU A 310 -19.66 22.09 -12.72
C LEU A 310 -20.34 20.77 -13.12
N THR A 311 -20.85 20.04 -12.13
CA THR A 311 -21.50 18.74 -12.34
C THR A 311 -22.47 18.40 -11.21
N SER A 312 -23.15 17.26 -11.32
CA SER A 312 -23.92 16.65 -10.23
C SER A 312 -23.70 15.14 -10.17
N LEU A 313 -23.91 14.59 -8.97
CA LEU A 313 -23.62 13.21 -8.61
C LEU A 313 -24.91 12.48 -8.24
N GLU A 314 -25.24 11.44 -9.01
CA GLU A 314 -26.49 10.69 -8.89
C GLU A 314 -26.38 9.36 -8.15
N SER A 315 -25.18 8.78 -8.03
CA SER A 315 -25.00 7.46 -7.43
C SER A 315 -24.30 7.53 -6.09
N PHE A 316 -24.85 6.84 -5.09
CA PHE A 316 -24.26 6.69 -3.76
C PHE A 316 -24.08 5.21 -3.44
N ASP A 317 -22.84 4.80 -3.13
CA ASP A 317 -22.50 3.40 -2.86
C ASP A 317 -22.43 3.05 -1.35
N GLY A 318 -22.75 4.02 -0.49
CA GLY A 318 -22.65 3.91 0.97
C GLY A 318 -21.44 4.63 1.53
N ARG A 319 -20.49 5.01 0.68
CA ARG A 319 -19.22 5.65 1.06
C ARG A 319 -18.97 6.94 0.30
N GLN A 320 -19.29 6.97 -1.00
CA GLN A 320 -18.98 8.10 -1.87
C GLN A 320 -20.13 8.37 -2.85
N TRP A 321 -20.21 9.64 -3.26
CA TRP A 321 -21.09 10.08 -4.33
C TRP A 321 -20.32 10.10 -5.65
N SER A 322 -20.90 9.55 -6.71
CA SER A 322 -20.29 9.43 -8.04
C SER A 322 -21.32 9.71 -9.13
N HIS A 323 -20.83 9.97 -10.35
CA HIS A 323 -21.67 9.98 -11.54
C HIS A 323 -21.14 9.01 -12.60
N ASN A 324 -22.05 8.51 -13.41
CA ASN A 324 -21.74 7.70 -14.58
C ASN A 324 -21.69 8.60 -15.81
N ALA A 325 -20.50 9.06 -16.16
CA ALA A 325 -20.28 9.99 -17.26
C ALA A 325 -20.62 9.37 -18.62
N SER A 326 -21.65 9.90 -19.27
CA SER A 326 -22.01 9.66 -20.66
C SER A 326 -21.98 10.94 -21.48
N TYR A 327 -20.79 11.45 -21.76
CA TYR A 327 -20.62 12.69 -22.52
C TYR A 327 -20.86 12.50 -24.01
N GLU A 328 -21.89 13.15 -24.56
CA GLU A 328 -22.21 13.17 -25.98
C GLU A 328 -21.80 14.50 -26.61
N SER A 329 -21.42 14.49 -27.90
CA SER A 329 -21.14 15.74 -28.62
C SER A 329 -22.43 16.47 -28.93
N VAL A 330 -22.47 17.78 -28.66
CA VAL A 330 -23.65 18.62 -28.83
C VAL A 330 -23.27 19.86 -29.63
N ASP A 331 -24.12 20.23 -30.59
CA ASP A 331 -23.98 21.46 -31.40
C ASP A 331 -24.57 22.68 -30.68
N GLY A 332 -24.23 22.86 -29.40
CA GLY A 332 -24.61 24.03 -28.59
C GLY A 332 -25.99 23.98 -27.94
N ASP A 333 -27.01 23.34 -28.53
CA ASP A 333 -28.38 23.25 -27.98
C ASP A 333 -28.51 22.10 -26.95
N LEU A 334 -28.79 22.45 -25.70
CA LEU A 334 -28.79 21.54 -24.56
C LEU A 334 -30.17 21.49 -23.90
N ASN A 335 -30.71 20.27 -23.79
CA ASN A 335 -31.96 20.04 -23.05
C ASN A 335 -31.69 19.23 -21.79
N PHE A 336 -31.36 19.91 -20.70
CA PHE A 336 -31.25 19.30 -19.36
C PHE A 336 -32.60 19.15 -18.64
N GLY A 337 -33.72 19.31 -19.36
CA GLY A 337 -35.04 18.99 -18.86
C GLY A 337 -35.57 19.96 -17.80
N VAL A 338 -35.64 21.25 -18.11
CA VAL A 338 -36.44 22.18 -17.30
C VAL A 338 -37.91 21.78 -17.41
N GLY A 339 -38.61 21.67 -16.27
CA GLY A 339 -39.99 21.20 -16.25
C GLY A 339 -40.91 22.13 -17.03
N ALA A 340 -41.68 21.60 -17.99
CA ALA A 340 -42.58 22.38 -18.84
C ALA A 340 -43.75 23.06 -18.07
N GLY A 341 -43.90 22.80 -16.77
CA GLY A 341 -45.00 23.27 -15.94
C GLY A 341 -44.76 24.58 -15.19
N VAL A 342 -43.57 25.19 -15.29
CA VAL A 342 -43.22 26.43 -14.54
C VAL A 342 -42.59 27.49 -15.44
N PRO A 343 -42.81 28.79 -15.16
CA PRO A 343 -42.08 29.86 -15.83
C PRO A 343 -40.57 29.72 -15.59
N THR A 344 -39.80 29.95 -16.65
CA THR A 344 -38.34 30.01 -16.58
C THR A 344 -37.86 31.44 -16.79
N ALA A 345 -36.79 31.81 -16.07
CA ALA A 345 -36.05 33.03 -16.29
C ALA A 345 -34.73 32.69 -16.99
N GLY A 346 -34.54 33.24 -18.18
CA GLY A 346 -33.26 33.17 -18.88
C GLY A 346 -32.18 33.97 -18.14
N LEU A 347 -30.97 33.43 -18.11
CA LEU A 347 -29.80 34.04 -17.50
C LEU A 347 -28.59 33.93 -18.43
N ASP A 348 -28.27 35.05 -19.08
CA ASP A 348 -27.04 35.18 -19.86
C ASP A 348 -25.84 35.35 -18.93
N GLN A 349 -24.82 34.54 -19.14
CA GLN A 349 -23.57 34.57 -18.40
C GLN A 349 -22.39 34.68 -19.37
N THR A 350 -21.34 35.40 -18.96
CA THR A 350 -20.06 35.45 -19.67
C THR A 350 -18.94 35.14 -18.69
N TYR A 351 -18.26 34.03 -18.91
CA TYR A 351 -17.17 33.53 -18.07
C TYR A 351 -15.81 33.92 -18.65
N ASN A 352 -14.86 34.25 -17.77
CA ASN A 352 -13.43 34.27 -18.10
C ASN A 352 -12.70 33.39 -17.10
N ILE A 353 -12.15 32.28 -17.58
CA ILE A 353 -11.50 31.25 -16.77
C ILE A 353 -10.03 31.60 -16.57
N THR A 354 -9.56 31.58 -15.32
CA THR A 354 -8.18 31.96 -14.96
C THR A 354 -7.37 30.80 -14.40
N ASN A 355 -7.92 29.98 -13.50
CA ASN A 355 -7.17 28.89 -12.84
C ASN A 355 -8.02 27.62 -12.64
N LEU A 356 -9.10 27.42 -13.38
CA LEU A 356 -10.00 26.27 -13.16
C LEU A 356 -9.27 24.92 -13.31
N ASP A 357 -8.38 24.79 -14.28
CA ASP A 357 -7.58 23.57 -14.53
C ASP A 357 -6.71 23.17 -13.35
N ARG A 358 -6.26 24.16 -12.57
CA ARG A 358 -5.37 23.91 -11.41
C ARG A 358 -6.10 23.16 -10.30
N PHE A 359 -7.43 23.28 -10.24
CA PHE A 359 -8.22 22.87 -9.09
C PHE A 359 -9.31 21.84 -9.42
N TRP A 360 -9.81 21.79 -10.67
CA TRP A 360 -10.95 20.93 -11.07
C TRP A 360 -10.72 20.19 -12.40
N ALA A 361 -9.46 19.91 -12.75
CA ALA A 361 -9.16 19.07 -13.91
C ALA A 361 -9.39 17.59 -13.55
N ASP A 362 -10.16 16.88 -14.39
CA ASP A 362 -10.14 15.42 -14.35
C ASP A 362 -8.75 14.93 -14.76
N SER A 363 -8.00 14.42 -13.77
CA SER A 363 -6.63 13.96 -13.92
C SER A 363 -6.46 12.81 -14.91
N ASP A 364 -7.54 12.09 -15.24
CA ASP A 364 -7.52 10.93 -16.13
C ASP A 364 -7.87 11.28 -17.59
N THR A 365 -8.65 12.35 -17.83
CA THR A 365 -9.15 12.66 -19.18
C THR A 365 -8.61 13.96 -19.78
N GLN A 366 -7.97 14.82 -18.99
CA GLN A 366 -7.63 16.20 -19.38
C GLN A 366 -8.83 16.97 -19.94
N ARG A 367 -10.04 16.67 -19.44
CA ARG A 367 -11.25 17.38 -19.82
C ARG A 367 -11.71 18.23 -18.65
N PHE A 368 -12.21 19.41 -18.96
CA PHE A 368 -12.53 20.43 -17.97
C PHE A 368 -14.02 20.72 -18.01
N TRP A 369 -14.67 20.65 -16.85
CA TRP A 369 -16.05 21.10 -16.71
C TRP A 369 -16.15 22.60 -16.93
N LEU A 370 -17.17 23.03 -17.66
CA LEU A 370 -17.48 24.44 -17.86
C LEU A 370 -18.55 24.85 -16.83
N PRO A 371 -18.23 25.79 -15.92
CA PRO A 371 -19.22 26.34 -15.01
C PRO A 371 -20.42 26.95 -15.75
N ALA A 372 -21.62 26.68 -15.26
CA ALA A 372 -22.85 27.33 -15.71
C ALA A 372 -23.90 27.35 -14.60
N ALA A 373 -24.81 28.33 -14.66
CA ALA A 373 -25.94 28.39 -13.74
C ALA A 373 -27.02 27.35 -14.13
N TYR A 374 -27.53 26.64 -13.13
CA TYR A 374 -28.73 25.81 -13.17
C TYR A 374 -28.89 24.82 -14.36
N ALA A 375 -29.36 25.25 -15.52
CA ALA A 375 -29.61 24.42 -16.71
C ALA A 375 -29.17 25.21 -17.93
N PRO A 376 -27.91 25.03 -18.38
CA PRO A 376 -27.44 25.72 -19.57
C PRO A 376 -28.11 25.15 -20.81
N VAL A 377 -28.63 26.03 -21.66
CA VAL A 377 -29.36 25.67 -22.89
C VAL A 377 -28.50 25.93 -24.11
N GLU A 378 -27.64 26.94 -24.07
CA GLU A 378 -26.79 27.30 -25.20
C GLU A 378 -25.41 27.76 -24.74
N PHE A 379 -24.36 27.29 -25.41
CA PHE A 379 -22.98 27.78 -25.26
C PHE A 379 -22.49 28.38 -26.57
N ASP A 380 -21.72 29.46 -26.50
CA ASP A 380 -21.12 30.12 -27.67
C ASP A 380 -19.72 29.60 -28.04
N VAL A 381 -19.33 28.46 -27.49
CA VAL A 381 -18.04 27.80 -27.75
C VAL A 381 -18.24 26.52 -28.56
N GLY A 382 -17.46 26.36 -29.63
CA GLY A 382 -17.44 25.14 -30.44
C GLY A 382 -16.74 23.99 -29.72
N ASP A 383 -17.08 22.75 -30.05
CA ASP A 383 -16.43 21.53 -29.55
C ASP A 383 -16.65 21.16 -28.06
N ILE A 384 -17.87 21.36 -27.56
CA ILE A 384 -18.28 20.85 -26.24
C ILE A 384 -18.85 19.42 -26.28
N ARG A 385 -18.88 18.77 -25.13
CA ARG A 385 -19.68 17.58 -24.87
C ARG A 385 -20.50 17.77 -23.61
N ALA A 386 -21.72 17.24 -23.59
CA ALA A 386 -22.60 17.35 -22.44
C ALA A 386 -23.05 15.97 -21.96
N ASP A 387 -23.28 15.88 -20.65
CA ASP A 387 -23.94 14.74 -20.03
C ASP A 387 -25.25 15.19 -19.41
N SER A 388 -26.35 14.73 -20.00
CA SER A 388 -27.70 15.17 -19.62
C SER A 388 -28.09 14.75 -18.21
N ALA A 389 -27.56 13.61 -17.71
CA ALA A 389 -27.90 13.08 -16.39
C ALA A 389 -27.28 13.91 -15.25
N SER A 390 -25.99 14.25 -15.38
CA SER A 390 -25.29 15.10 -14.41
C SER A 390 -25.51 16.60 -14.65
N GLY A 391 -26.05 16.99 -15.82
CA GLY A 391 -26.23 18.40 -16.18
C GLY A 391 -24.91 19.13 -16.35
N SER A 392 -23.86 18.40 -16.74
CA SER A 392 -22.49 18.90 -16.86
C SER A 392 -22.05 19.02 -18.31
N VAL A 393 -21.18 19.98 -18.57
CA VAL A 393 -20.60 20.24 -19.89
C VAL A 393 -19.09 20.26 -19.77
N ILE A 394 -18.42 19.62 -20.70
CA ILE A 394 -16.96 19.58 -20.78
C ILE A 394 -16.47 20.14 -22.12
N THR A 395 -15.31 20.80 -22.07
CA THR A 395 -14.59 21.23 -23.27
C THR A 395 -13.65 20.14 -23.79
N LYS A 396 -13.40 20.12 -25.11
CA LYS A 396 -12.32 19.33 -25.74
C LYS A 396 -10.98 20.05 -25.78
N GLU A 397 -10.93 21.31 -25.38
CA GLU A 397 -9.69 22.10 -25.33
C GLU A 397 -8.68 21.47 -24.35
N GLU A 398 -7.38 21.61 -24.64
CA GLU A 398 -6.30 21.06 -23.81
C GLU A 398 -6.14 21.79 -22.45
N SER A 399 -6.84 22.91 -22.26
CA SER A 399 -6.81 23.78 -21.08
C SER A 399 -8.09 24.63 -21.03
N ALA A 400 -8.77 24.73 -19.89
CA ALA A 400 -9.81 25.74 -19.70
C ALA A 400 -9.23 27.08 -19.24
N THR A 401 -8.00 27.13 -18.73
CA THR A 401 -7.32 28.37 -18.37
C THR A 401 -7.18 29.29 -19.58
N GLY A 402 -7.64 30.52 -19.47
CA GLY A 402 -7.67 31.51 -20.54
C GLY A 402 -8.89 31.39 -21.46
N LEU A 403 -9.76 30.41 -21.25
CA LEU A 403 -11.01 30.28 -22.01
C LEU A 403 -12.01 31.38 -21.59
N SER A 404 -12.66 31.98 -22.58
CA SER A 404 -13.75 32.92 -22.40
C SER A 404 -14.92 32.45 -23.24
N TYR A 405 -16.09 32.33 -22.62
CA TYR A 405 -17.31 31.85 -23.26
C TYR A 405 -18.54 32.47 -22.61
N SER A 406 -19.62 32.50 -23.37
CA SER A 406 -20.96 32.84 -22.92
C SER A 406 -21.87 31.63 -22.93
N VAL A 407 -22.77 31.61 -21.95
CA VAL A 407 -23.76 30.55 -21.77
C VAL A 407 -25.11 31.18 -21.44
N HIS A 408 -26.14 30.71 -22.14
CA HIS A 408 -27.53 31.00 -21.80
C HIS A 408 -28.06 29.87 -20.93
N SER A 409 -28.70 30.18 -19.81
CA SER A 409 -29.28 29.18 -18.90
C SER A 409 -30.72 29.50 -18.55
N GLU A 410 -31.55 28.47 -18.38
CA GLU A 410 -32.96 28.63 -18.02
C GLU A 410 -33.24 28.20 -16.58
N ARG A 411 -33.53 29.15 -15.69
CA ARG A 411 -33.81 28.86 -14.27
C ARG A 411 -35.32 28.81 -14.01
N PRO A 412 -35.88 27.72 -13.45
CA PRO A 412 -37.28 27.66 -13.06
C PRO A 412 -37.56 28.64 -11.93
N GLN A 413 -38.72 29.30 -12.00
CA GLN A 413 -39.21 30.18 -10.94
C GLN A 413 -40.56 29.67 -10.43
N PRO A 414 -40.59 28.53 -9.71
CA PRO A 414 -41.82 28.03 -9.14
C PRO A 414 -42.26 28.91 -7.96
N THR A 415 -43.57 29.11 -7.84
CA THR A 415 -44.18 29.66 -6.63
C THR A 415 -44.26 28.61 -5.53
N ASP A 416 -44.33 29.02 -4.26
CA ASP A 416 -44.53 28.12 -3.12
C ASP A 416 -45.76 27.22 -3.33
N ALA A 417 -46.85 27.78 -3.89
CA ALA A 417 -48.06 27.03 -4.20
C ALA A 417 -47.81 25.91 -5.24
N GLN A 418 -46.94 26.13 -6.22
CA GLN A 418 -46.57 25.11 -7.21
C GLN A 418 -45.70 24.02 -6.56
N LEU A 419 -44.75 24.37 -5.70
CA LEU A 419 -43.92 23.40 -4.97
C LEU A 419 -44.74 22.56 -3.99
N GLN A 420 -45.69 23.18 -3.29
CA GLN A 420 -46.63 22.49 -2.41
C GLN A 420 -47.58 21.57 -3.18
N ALA A 421 -47.90 21.90 -4.43
CA ALA A 421 -48.73 21.07 -5.30
C ALA A 421 -47.95 19.93 -6.01
N ALA A 422 -46.62 19.93 -5.94
CA ALA A 422 -45.80 18.91 -6.58
C ALA A 422 -46.10 17.52 -6.01
N THR A 423 -46.28 16.53 -6.89
CA THR A 423 -46.68 15.18 -6.47
C THR A 423 -45.50 14.38 -5.93
N ALA A 424 -45.78 13.44 -5.01
CA ALA A 424 -44.78 12.57 -4.41
C ALA A 424 -44.37 11.37 -5.30
N ALA A 425 -44.99 11.21 -6.47
CA ALA A 425 -44.73 10.10 -7.37
C ALA A 425 -43.87 10.58 -8.54
N PRO A 426 -42.52 10.50 -8.43
CA PRO A 426 -41.64 10.93 -9.50
C PRO A 426 -41.85 10.08 -10.77
N PRO A 427 -41.59 10.66 -11.96
CA PRO A 427 -41.58 9.89 -13.19
C PRO A 427 -40.50 8.80 -13.16
N GLU A 428 -40.72 7.71 -13.91
CA GLU A 428 -39.79 6.57 -13.97
C GLU A 428 -38.36 6.99 -14.38
N SER A 429 -38.23 8.07 -15.15
CA SER A 429 -36.96 8.64 -15.58
C SER A 429 -36.05 9.09 -14.44
N VAL A 430 -36.59 9.39 -13.25
CA VAL A 430 -35.77 9.81 -12.09
C VAL A 430 -35.69 8.77 -10.98
N ASN A 431 -36.17 7.54 -11.20
CA ASN A 431 -36.10 6.46 -10.22
C ASN A 431 -34.66 6.10 -9.80
N ALA A 432 -33.68 6.28 -10.69
CA ALA A 432 -32.27 6.06 -10.36
C ALA A 432 -31.79 6.99 -9.23
N TYR A 433 -32.36 8.18 -9.12
CA TYR A 433 -32.03 9.17 -8.08
C TYR A 433 -32.71 8.89 -6.72
N LEU A 434 -33.43 7.77 -6.60
CA LEU A 434 -33.93 7.22 -5.34
C LEU A 434 -33.07 6.06 -4.82
N ALA A 435 -32.15 5.54 -5.63
CA ALA A 435 -31.37 4.36 -5.28
C ALA A 435 -30.46 4.63 -4.08
N LEU A 436 -30.48 3.70 -3.12
CA LEU A 436 -29.62 3.69 -1.95
C LEU A 436 -29.12 2.24 -1.72
N PRO A 437 -27.90 2.06 -1.22
CA PRO A 437 -27.45 0.77 -0.71
C PRO A 437 -28.18 0.44 0.60
N GLU A 438 -27.85 -0.70 1.20
CA GLU A 438 -28.30 -1.00 2.57
C GLU A 438 -27.71 0.04 3.54
N LEU A 439 -28.56 0.81 4.20
CA LEU A 439 -28.18 1.84 5.17
C LEU A 439 -28.39 1.36 6.61
N PRO A 440 -27.59 1.85 7.57
CA PRO A 440 -27.88 1.67 8.99
C PRO A 440 -29.31 2.11 9.35
N GLU A 441 -30.02 1.26 10.10
CA GLU A 441 -31.42 1.47 10.49
C GLU A 441 -31.65 2.82 11.20
N ARG A 442 -30.64 3.31 11.94
CA ARG A 442 -30.71 4.61 12.62
C ARG A 442 -30.84 5.80 11.66
N ILE A 443 -30.20 5.76 10.49
CA ILE A 443 -30.34 6.81 9.45
C ILE A 443 -31.75 6.76 8.86
N VAL A 444 -32.27 5.55 8.61
CA VAL A 444 -33.63 5.37 8.09
C VAL A 444 -34.66 5.90 9.07
N THR A 445 -34.48 5.58 10.36
CA THR A 445 -35.35 6.06 11.44
C THR A 445 -35.29 7.58 11.54
N LEU A 446 -34.09 8.16 11.57
CA LEU A 446 -33.91 9.62 11.62
C LEU A 446 -34.65 10.34 10.49
N ALA A 447 -34.51 9.87 9.25
CA ALA A 447 -35.16 10.52 8.10
C ALA A 447 -36.70 10.51 8.22
N ASN A 448 -37.28 9.42 8.71
CA ASN A 448 -38.71 9.33 8.96
C ASN A 448 -39.16 10.21 10.14
N ASP A 449 -38.35 10.29 11.20
CA ASP A 449 -38.64 11.10 12.38
C ASP A 449 -38.63 12.60 12.05
N ILE A 450 -37.58 13.09 11.38
CA ILE A 450 -37.46 14.52 11.01
C ILE A 450 -38.54 14.97 10.02
N THR A 451 -39.07 14.04 9.23
CA THR A 451 -40.16 14.31 8.27
C THR A 451 -41.54 13.95 8.80
N THR A 452 -41.65 13.60 10.09
CA THR A 452 -42.94 13.29 10.70
C THR A 452 -43.86 14.52 10.67
N GLY A 453 -45.04 14.35 10.08
CA GLY A 453 -46.02 15.43 9.92
C GLY A 453 -45.86 16.28 8.66
N ALA A 454 -44.78 16.11 7.90
CA ALA A 454 -44.63 16.72 6.57
C ALA A 454 -45.54 15.99 5.56
N VAL A 455 -46.44 16.74 4.91
CA VAL A 455 -47.45 16.17 4.02
C VAL A 455 -46.95 16.14 2.58
N THR A 456 -46.32 17.22 2.12
CA THR A 456 -45.86 17.34 0.72
C THR A 456 -44.38 16.96 0.58
N PRO A 457 -43.92 16.59 -0.63
CA PRO A 457 -42.49 16.40 -0.90
C PRO A 457 -41.65 17.64 -0.55
N TYR A 458 -42.20 18.83 -0.77
CA TYR A 458 -41.54 20.09 -0.44
C TYR A 458 -41.43 20.29 1.07
N ASP A 459 -42.48 19.98 1.84
CA ASP A 459 -42.43 20.02 3.30
C ASP A 459 -41.35 19.08 3.86
N LYS A 460 -41.23 17.87 3.29
CA LYS A 460 -40.18 16.91 3.67
C LYS A 460 -38.79 17.47 3.37
N ALA A 461 -38.59 18.03 2.17
CA ALA A 461 -37.33 18.64 1.75
C ALA A 461 -36.91 19.79 2.69
N LYS A 462 -37.87 20.67 3.06
CA LYS A 462 -37.64 21.76 4.01
C LYS A 462 -37.40 21.27 5.44
N ALA A 463 -38.04 20.20 5.88
CA ALA A 463 -37.82 19.61 7.20
C ALA A 463 -36.39 19.06 7.35
N ILE A 464 -35.90 18.37 6.31
CA ILE A 464 -34.51 17.86 6.28
C ILE A 464 -33.52 19.02 6.26
N GLU A 465 -33.76 20.05 5.44
CA GLU A 465 -32.92 21.26 5.39
C GLU A 465 -32.84 21.92 6.77
N SER A 466 -34.00 22.16 7.40
CA SER A 466 -34.10 22.80 8.70
C SER A 466 -33.40 22.01 9.80
N TYR A 467 -33.44 20.68 9.74
CA TYR A 467 -32.74 19.81 10.68
C TYR A 467 -31.21 19.94 10.53
N LEU A 468 -30.70 19.89 9.31
CA LEU A 468 -29.25 20.01 9.07
C LEU A 468 -28.74 21.41 9.38
N LEU A 469 -29.54 22.46 9.18
CA LEU A 469 -29.18 23.83 9.56
C LEU A 469 -28.96 24.02 11.07
N THR A 470 -29.33 23.06 11.93
CA THR A 470 -29.00 23.12 13.37
C THR A 470 -27.59 22.64 13.70
N PHE A 471 -26.84 22.12 12.73
CA PHE A 471 -25.47 21.62 12.92
C PHE A 471 -24.46 22.76 12.74
N THR A 472 -23.17 22.49 12.97
CA THR A 472 -22.11 23.51 12.90
C THR A 472 -21.30 23.39 11.61
N TYR A 473 -21.02 24.52 10.96
CA TYR A 473 -20.05 24.57 9.87
C TYR A 473 -18.61 24.60 10.42
N ASN A 474 -17.76 23.67 9.99
CA ASN A 474 -16.38 23.51 10.43
C ASN A 474 -15.53 22.79 9.35
N GLU A 475 -14.67 23.52 8.64
CA GLU A 475 -13.77 22.98 7.61
C GLU A 475 -12.58 22.19 8.20
N ASP A 476 -12.21 22.49 9.45
CA ASP A 476 -11.08 21.87 10.15
C ASP A 476 -11.44 20.50 10.76
N VAL A 477 -12.72 20.10 10.70
CA VAL A 477 -13.19 18.85 11.27
C VAL A 477 -12.40 17.66 10.70
N GLN A 478 -11.88 16.84 11.60
CA GLN A 478 -11.13 15.63 11.28
C GLN A 478 -12.09 14.44 11.25
N MET A 479 -12.85 14.29 10.17
CA MET A 479 -13.65 13.09 9.96
C MET A 479 -12.82 12.02 9.26
N ASN A 480 -12.86 10.81 9.80
CA ASN A 480 -12.32 9.65 9.10
C ASN A 480 -13.19 9.35 7.87
N HIS A 481 -12.59 9.01 6.72
CA HIS A 481 -13.32 8.58 5.52
C HIS A 481 -13.77 7.12 5.64
N SER A 482 -14.15 6.70 6.85
CA SER A 482 -14.61 5.34 7.10
C SER A 482 -15.93 5.08 6.37
N THR A 483 -16.28 3.82 6.24
CA THR A 483 -17.58 3.34 5.73
C THR A 483 -18.81 3.95 6.43
N ASN A 484 -18.63 4.65 7.57
CA ASN A 484 -19.72 5.19 8.40
C ASN A 484 -19.67 6.72 8.55
N TYR A 485 -19.08 7.47 7.59
CA TYR A 485 -18.93 8.92 7.74
C TYR A 485 -20.27 9.66 7.92
N LEU A 486 -21.34 9.25 7.20
CA LEU A 486 -22.68 9.82 7.37
C LEU A 486 -23.25 9.55 8.77
N GLU A 487 -23.00 8.36 9.32
CA GLU A 487 -23.39 8.00 10.68
C GLU A 487 -22.69 8.90 11.71
N GLN A 488 -21.39 9.13 11.54
CA GLN A 488 -20.61 9.98 12.44
C GLN A 488 -21.06 11.43 12.35
N PHE A 489 -21.26 11.94 11.13
CA PHE A 489 -21.75 13.30 10.93
C PHE A 489 -23.13 13.52 11.55
N LEU A 490 -24.10 12.62 11.30
CA LEU A 490 -25.48 12.80 11.75
C LEU A 490 -25.69 12.66 13.27
N PHE A 491 -24.91 11.81 13.93
CA PHE A 491 -25.20 11.41 15.32
C PHE A 491 -24.09 11.71 16.32
N ASP A 492 -22.83 11.74 15.89
CA ASP A 492 -21.68 11.80 16.80
C ASP A 492 -21.02 13.19 16.79
N VAL A 493 -20.73 13.73 15.60
CA VAL A 493 -19.96 14.96 15.43
C VAL A 493 -20.88 16.16 15.21
N GLN A 494 -21.83 16.09 14.27
CA GLN A 494 -22.73 17.19 13.91
C GLN A 494 -22.01 18.51 13.56
N GLU A 495 -20.77 18.39 13.08
CA GLU A 495 -19.97 19.49 12.54
C GLU A 495 -19.38 19.03 11.20
N GLY A 496 -19.38 19.88 10.17
CA GLY A 496 -18.91 19.52 8.84
C GLY A 496 -18.76 20.72 7.92
N TYR A 497 -18.41 20.49 6.67
CA TYR A 497 -18.49 21.50 5.61
C TYR A 497 -19.46 21.02 4.51
N CYS A 498 -19.66 21.84 3.48
CA CYS A 498 -20.74 21.68 2.49
C CYS A 498 -20.87 20.25 1.90
N GLU A 499 -19.77 19.50 1.77
CA GLU A 499 -19.77 18.10 1.37
C GLU A 499 -20.65 17.21 2.26
N GLN A 500 -20.43 17.22 3.57
CA GLN A 500 -21.17 16.35 4.49
C GLN A 500 -22.64 16.75 4.56
N PHE A 501 -22.91 18.06 4.56
CA PHE A 501 -24.26 18.60 4.57
C PHE A 501 -25.05 18.18 3.32
N ALA A 502 -24.49 18.39 2.13
CA ALA A 502 -25.15 18.04 0.88
C ALA A 502 -25.34 16.52 0.74
N ALA A 503 -24.31 15.73 1.09
CA ALA A 503 -24.39 14.26 1.06
C ALA A 503 -25.45 13.72 2.04
N ALA A 504 -25.47 14.20 3.28
CA ALA A 504 -26.43 13.78 4.29
C ALA A 504 -27.85 14.16 3.89
N TYR A 505 -28.06 15.39 3.40
CA TYR A 505 -29.36 15.83 2.89
C TYR A 505 -29.86 14.90 1.79
N ALA A 506 -29.02 14.62 0.80
CA ALA A 506 -29.40 13.81 -0.35
C ALA A 506 -29.77 12.38 0.08
N VAL A 507 -29.03 11.77 1.01
CA VAL A 507 -29.36 10.44 1.55
C VAL A 507 -30.66 10.46 2.35
N LEU A 508 -30.83 11.40 3.29
CA LEU A 508 -32.07 11.53 4.08
C LEU A 508 -33.29 11.76 3.16
N GLY A 509 -33.12 12.56 2.10
CA GLY A 509 -34.15 12.80 1.09
C GLY A 509 -34.57 11.52 0.38
N ARG A 510 -33.60 10.71 -0.10
CA ARG A 510 -33.88 9.43 -0.77
C ARG A 510 -34.63 8.45 0.12
N VAL A 511 -34.29 8.39 1.41
CA VAL A 511 -34.99 7.52 2.38
C VAL A 511 -36.48 7.84 2.43
N VAL A 512 -36.86 9.12 2.37
CA VAL A 512 -38.27 9.57 2.47
C VAL A 512 -38.95 9.71 1.11
N GLY A 513 -38.31 9.22 0.04
CA GLY A 513 -38.85 9.14 -1.31
C GLY A 513 -38.63 10.39 -2.18
N LEU A 514 -37.70 11.27 -1.81
CA LEU A 514 -37.32 12.42 -2.64
C LEU A 514 -36.20 12.02 -3.60
N PRO A 515 -36.36 12.16 -4.93
CA PRO A 515 -35.24 11.96 -5.85
C PRO A 515 -34.25 13.11 -5.66
N THR A 516 -33.02 12.78 -5.27
CA THR A 516 -31.99 13.78 -4.97
C THR A 516 -30.72 13.52 -5.77
N ARG A 517 -29.91 14.57 -5.98
CA ARG A 517 -28.53 14.47 -6.44
C ARG A 517 -27.67 15.52 -5.73
N VAL A 518 -26.36 15.32 -5.70
CA VAL A 518 -25.43 16.27 -5.10
C VAL A 518 -24.76 17.07 -6.22
N ALA A 519 -25.07 18.35 -6.34
CA ALA A 519 -24.42 19.26 -7.26
C ALA A 519 -23.13 19.81 -6.66
N VAL A 520 -22.13 20.03 -7.50
CA VAL A 520 -20.80 20.51 -7.13
C VAL A 520 -20.39 21.65 -8.06
N GLY A 521 -19.82 22.71 -7.50
CA GLY A 521 -19.36 23.87 -8.24
C GLY A 521 -18.94 24.99 -7.31
N PHE A 522 -19.48 26.19 -7.53
CA PHE A 522 -19.13 27.37 -6.74
C PHE A 522 -20.36 28.17 -6.32
N THR A 523 -20.25 28.82 -5.16
CA THR A 523 -21.11 29.97 -4.79
C THR A 523 -20.85 31.18 -5.70
N PRO A 524 -21.70 32.23 -5.68
CA PRO A 524 -21.58 33.40 -6.56
C PRO A 524 -20.21 34.07 -6.55
N GLY A 525 -19.52 34.09 -5.40
CA GLY A 525 -18.30 34.87 -5.19
C GLY A 525 -18.59 36.35 -4.87
N GLU A 526 -17.56 37.18 -4.92
CA GLU A 526 -17.67 38.62 -4.61
C GLU A 526 -18.16 39.41 -5.83
N TYR A 527 -19.23 40.20 -5.65
CA TYR A 527 -19.78 41.03 -6.71
C TYR A 527 -19.15 42.42 -6.74
N ASP A 528 -18.66 42.85 -7.91
CA ASP A 528 -18.19 44.21 -8.16
C ASP A 528 -19.23 45.00 -8.96
N ASP A 529 -19.89 45.96 -8.30
CA ASP A 529 -20.87 46.86 -8.89
C ASP A 529 -20.32 47.70 -10.05
N ALA A 530 -19.03 48.06 -10.04
CA ALA A 530 -18.44 48.90 -11.07
C ALA A 530 -18.23 48.14 -12.39
N THR A 531 -17.88 46.86 -12.30
CA THR A 531 -17.64 46.01 -13.46
C THR A 531 -18.82 45.08 -13.78
N GLN A 532 -19.83 45.03 -12.91
CA GLN A 532 -20.98 44.13 -12.96
C GLN A 532 -20.53 42.66 -13.11
N THR A 533 -19.52 42.27 -12.34
CA THR A 533 -18.82 40.99 -12.46
C THR A 533 -18.67 40.33 -11.09
N TYR A 534 -18.87 39.02 -11.03
CA TYR A 534 -18.51 38.21 -9.89
C TYR A 534 -17.07 37.71 -10.02
N THR A 535 -16.29 37.85 -8.96
CA THR A 535 -14.99 37.21 -8.81
C THR A 535 -15.14 35.95 -7.97
N VAL A 536 -14.81 34.80 -8.55
CA VAL A 536 -14.95 33.49 -7.90
C VAL A 536 -13.56 32.95 -7.58
N THR A 537 -13.34 32.61 -6.32
CA THR A 537 -12.08 32.12 -5.74
C THR A 537 -12.21 30.68 -5.22
N THR A 538 -11.10 30.08 -4.80
CA THR A 538 -11.05 28.68 -4.31
C THR A 538 -11.89 28.42 -3.06
N ASP A 539 -12.04 29.42 -2.20
CA ASP A 539 -12.92 29.42 -1.02
C ASP A 539 -14.42 29.45 -1.36
N ASN A 540 -14.78 29.73 -2.62
CA ASN A 540 -16.17 29.68 -3.07
C ASN A 540 -16.59 28.29 -3.55
N ALA A 541 -15.69 27.29 -3.53
CA ALA A 541 -16.00 25.91 -3.86
C ALA A 541 -17.12 25.38 -2.96
N HIS A 542 -18.15 24.78 -3.56
CA HIS A 542 -19.36 24.43 -2.82
C HIS A 542 -20.08 23.21 -3.38
N ALA A 543 -20.77 22.51 -2.48
CA ALA A 543 -21.65 21.40 -2.80
C ALA A 543 -23.05 21.64 -2.21
N TRP A 544 -24.09 21.33 -2.97
CA TRP A 544 -25.48 21.48 -2.55
C TRP A 544 -26.35 20.34 -3.08
N PRO A 545 -27.41 19.95 -2.35
CA PRO A 545 -28.37 19.00 -2.86
C PRO A 545 -29.36 19.65 -3.84
N GLU A 546 -29.75 18.91 -4.86
CA GLU A 546 -30.88 19.24 -5.72
C GLU A 546 -31.96 18.14 -5.59
N VAL A 547 -33.23 18.55 -5.47
CA VAL A 547 -34.40 17.66 -5.37
C VAL A 547 -35.26 17.81 -6.61
N TYR A 548 -35.66 16.69 -7.20
CA TYR A 548 -36.57 16.70 -8.35
C TYR A 548 -38.03 16.80 -7.90
N PHE A 549 -38.76 17.78 -8.44
CA PHE A 549 -40.20 17.93 -8.29
C PHE A 549 -40.90 17.74 -9.63
N ASP A 550 -41.90 16.87 -9.67
CA ASP A 550 -42.68 16.58 -10.87
C ASP A 550 -43.32 17.85 -11.45
N GLY A 551 -43.20 18.04 -12.77
CA GLY A 551 -43.66 19.24 -13.48
C GLY A 551 -42.81 20.51 -13.30
N ILE A 552 -41.86 20.53 -12.37
CA ILE A 552 -41.00 21.69 -12.06
C ILE A 552 -39.55 21.43 -12.50
N GLY A 553 -39.02 20.25 -12.18
CA GLY A 553 -37.62 19.89 -12.41
C GLY A 553 -36.79 19.88 -11.13
N TRP A 554 -35.47 19.99 -11.28
CA TRP A 554 -34.54 20.01 -10.16
C TRP A 554 -34.59 21.36 -9.44
N ILE A 555 -34.60 21.35 -8.10
CA ILE A 555 -34.58 22.55 -7.27
C ILE A 555 -33.46 22.39 -6.24
N ALA A 556 -32.59 23.40 -6.16
CA ALA A 556 -31.50 23.43 -5.19
C ALA A 556 -32.02 23.75 -3.78
N PHE A 557 -31.42 23.12 -2.78
CA PHE A 557 -31.60 23.42 -1.35
C PHE A 557 -30.25 23.73 -0.73
N GLU A 558 -30.24 24.45 0.39
CA GLU A 558 -29.02 24.82 1.09
C GLU A 558 -29.05 24.37 2.56
N PRO A 559 -28.63 23.13 2.83
CA PRO A 559 -28.56 22.59 4.20
C PRO A 559 -27.33 23.07 4.96
N THR A 560 -26.39 23.79 4.33
CA THR A 560 -25.14 24.23 4.97
C THR A 560 -25.37 25.52 5.76
N PRO A 561 -25.12 25.55 7.07
CA PRO A 561 -25.22 26.77 7.88
C PRO A 561 -24.25 27.84 7.35
N ARG A 562 -24.77 29.04 7.05
CA ARG A 562 -23.96 30.16 6.53
C ARG A 562 -23.13 30.79 7.65
N THR A 563 -21.85 31.03 7.41
CA THR A 563 -21.04 31.97 8.21
C THR A 563 -21.12 33.41 7.67
N ASP A 564 -21.44 33.58 6.37
CA ASP A 564 -21.37 34.86 5.67
C ASP A 564 -22.60 35.12 4.76
N GLU A 565 -23.01 36.39 4.63
CA GLU A 565 -24.27 36.83 4.01
C GLU A 565 -24.37 36.67 2.47
N GLY A 566 -23.46 35.94 1.78
CA GLY A 566 -23.26 36.03 0.32
C GLY A 566 -23.73 34.90 -0.64
N GLY A 567 -24.32 33.81 -0.16
CA GLY A 567 -24.99 32.82 -1.04
C GLY A 567 -26.16 33.43 -1.85
N PRO A 568 -26.42 32.95 -3.09
CA PRO A 568 -27.44 33.51 -3.95
C PRO A 568 -28.81 33.29 -3.32
N ASP A 569 -29.76 34.15 -3.65
CA ASP A 569 -31.19 34.11 -3.26
C ASP A 569 -31.94 32.90 -3.89
N GLY A 570 -31.26 31.75 -3.97
CA GLY A 570 -31.65 30.53 -4.68
C GLY A 570 -32.22 29.43 -3.79
N GLY A 571 -32.20 29.59 -2.46
CA GLY A 571 -33.12 28.87 -1.58
C GLY A 571 -34.38 29.72 -1.49
N ILE A 572 -35.51 29.23 -2.01
CA ILE A 572 -36.80 29.92 -1.94
C ILE A 572 -37.12 30.22 -0.48
N THR A 573 -36.82 31.44 -0.06
CA THR A 573 -37.24 32.04 1.20
C THR A 573 -37.60 33.48 0.85
N PRO A 574 -38.89 33.81 0.76
CA PRO A 574 -39.30 35.20 0.56
C PRO A 574 -38.86 36.03 1.77
N PRO A 575 -38.46 37.30 1.60
CA PRO A 575 -38.31 38.21 2.72
C PRO A 575 -39.68 38.36 3.44
N PRO A 576 -39.71 38.59 4.77
CA PRO A 576 -40.95 38.88 5.48
C PRO A 576 -41.65 40.08 4.84
N PRO A 577 -42.99 40.12 4.83
CA PRO A 577 -43.71 41.20 4.16
C PRO A 577 -43.33 42.56 4.77
N GLU A 578 -42.88 43.47 3.92
CA GLU A 578 -42.63 44.87 4.23
C GLU A 578 -43.96 45.53 4.60
N ASP A 579 -44.13 45.93 5.86
CA ASP A 579 -45.09 46.96 6.23
C ASP A 579 -44.35 48.31 6.30
N GLU A 580 -44.81 49.22 5.43
CA GLU A 580 -44.38 50.61 5.29
C GLU A 580 -44.52 51.41 6.60
N THR A 581 -43.51 52.23 6.93
CA THR A 581 -43.60 53.71 6.97
C THR A 581 -42.62 54.31 7.99
N ALA A 582 -41.84 55.27 7.48
CA ALA A 582 -40.77 56.04 8.11
C ALA A 582 -41.12 56.82 9.39
N ALA A 583 -40.13 56.99 10.28
CA ALA A 583 -39.55 58.30 10.64
C ALA A 583 -38.33 58.16 11.61
N PRO A 584 -37.35 59.09 11.57
CA PRO A 584 -36.01 58.90 12.12
C PRO A 584 -35.83 59.50 13.53
N THR A 585 -34.88 59.01 14.34
CA THR A 585 -34.38 59.77 15.50
C THR A 585 -32.92 59.43 15.83
N THR A 586 -32.05 60.37 15.44
CA THR A 586 -30.87 60.92 16.15
C THR A 586 -30.22 60.16 17.30
N THR A 587 -28.92 59.93 17.10
CA THR A 587 -27.84 59.78 18.10
C THR A 587 -27.90 60.83 19.21
N THR A 588 -27.83 60.40 20.48
CA THR A 588 -27.29 61.22 21.58
C THR A 588 -26.59 60.31 22.61
N THR A 589 -25.32 60.63 22.83
CA THR A 589 -24.34 60.04 23.74
C THR A 589 -24.55 60.50 25.19
N VAL A 590 -24.02 59.75 26.20
CA VAL A 590 -23.48 60.13 27.55
C VAL A 590 -23.98 59.17 28.69
N PRO A 591 -23.19 58.77 29.73
CA PRO A 591 -21.99 57.89 29.81
C PRO A 591 -22.19 56.77 30.93
N PRO A 592 -21.17 56.07 31.48
CA PRO A 592 -21.35 54.76 32.14
C PRO A 592 -21.60 54.81 33.67
N ALA A 593 -22.29 53.80 34.19
CA ALA A 593 -22.38 53.50 35.63
C ALA A 593 -22.11 52.00 35.89
N GLU A 594 -21.37 51.77 36.96
CA GLU A 594 -20.79 50.51 37.42
C GLU A 594 -21.82 49.50 37.95
N GLY A 595 -21.50 48.22 37.77
CA GLY A 595 -21.62 47.16 38.79
C GLY A 595 -23.00 46.59 39.10
N GLU A 596 -23.26 45.36 38.63
CA GLU A 596 -23.72 44.25 39.50
C GLU A 596 -23.64 42.92 38.75
N THR A 597 -23.04 41.92 39.41
CA THR A 597 -22.76 40.56 38.92
C THR A 597 -23.93 39.62 39.24
N PRO A 598 -24.33 38.68 38.37
CA PRO A 598 -25.34 37.67 38.72
C PRO A 598 -24.76 36.56 39.62
N PRO A 599 -25.57 35.92 40.50
CA PRO A 599 -25.10 35.00 41.54
C PRO A 599 -24.80 33.57 41.02
N PRO A 600 -23.99 32.78 41.76
CA PRO A 600 -23.57 31.44 41.36
C PRO A 600 -24.61 30.34 41.70
N PRO A 601 -24.57 29.18 41.00
CA PRO A 601 -25.42 28.02 41.30
C PRO A 601 -24.96 27.21 42.53
N PRO A 602 -25.85 26.42 43.18
CA PRO A 602 -25.59 25.73 44.44
C PRO A 602 -24.71 24.46 44.31
N PRO A 603 -24.06 24.00 45.40
CA PRO A 603 -23.07 22.91 45.37
C PRO A 603 -23.68 21.50 45.42
N PRO A 604 -22.94 20.46 45.01
CA PRO A 604 -23.39 19.07 45.02
C PRO A 604 -23.30 18.44 46.43
N PRO A 605 -24.15 17.46 46.78
CA PRO A 605 -23.98 16.71 48.03
C PRO A 605 -23.01 15.53 47.88
N ASP A 606 -21.92 15.58 48.64
CA ASP A 606 -21.08 14.44 48.99
C ASP A 606 -21.75 13.61 50.09
N ASN A 607 -21.76 12.28 49.94
CA ASN A 607 -21.50 11.31 51.01
C ASN A 607 -21.48 9.89 50.42
N ALA A 608 -20.27 9.33 50.29
CA ALA A 608 -20.07 7.87 50.33
C ALA A 608 -20.14 7.41 51.80
N PRO A 609 -20.45 6.11 52.06
CA PRO A 609 -19.32 5.20 52.20
C PRO A 609 -19.54 3.81 51.59
N SER A 610 -18.43 3.23 51.13
CA SER A 610 -18.30 1.86 50.62
C SER A 610 -18.68 0.80 51.64
N THR A 611 -19.34 -0.28 51.20
CA THR A 611 -19.19 -1.61 51.82
C THR A 611 -19.46 -2.72 50.81
N THR A 612 -18.47 -3.60 50.65
CA THR A 612 -18.52 -4.91 50.01
C THR A 612 -19.51 -5.83 50.73
N THR A 613 -20.33 -6.64 50.02
CA THR A 613 -20.71 -8.06 50.32
C THR A 613 -21.77 -8.59 49.30
N THR A 614 -21.34 -9.51 48.43
CA THR A 614 -21.84 -10.88 48.20
C THR A 614 -23.32 -11.29 48.51
N THR A 615 -24.01 -11.77 47.46
CA THR A 615 -24.95 -12.95 47.40
C THR A 615 -26.48 -12.82 47.56
N SER A 616 -27.16 -13.43 46.55
CA SER A 616 -28.50 -14.08 46.46
C SER A 616 -29.76 -13.22 46.58
N ALA A 617 -30.70 -13.19 45.63
CA ALA A 617 -31.54 -14.20 44.92
C ALA A 617 -33.00 -13.79 45.23
N GLU A 618 -33.92 -13.61 44.27
CA GLU A 618 -34.83 -14.65 43.72
C GLU A 618 -35.73 -13.91 42.69
N GLN A 619 -35.61 -14.18 41.38
CA GLN A 619 -36.35 -15.15 40.56
C GLN A 619 -37.83 -14.80 40.31
N GLN A 620 -38.16 -14.43 39.06
CA GLN A 620 -39.35 -14.92 38.35
C GLN A 620 -39.22 -14.69 36.82
N THR A 621 -39.48 -15.76 36.07
CA THR A 621 -39.36 -15.90 34.61
C THR A 621 -40.76 -15.89 33.97
N PRO A 622 -40.89 -15.50 32.68
CA PRO A 622 -41.72 -16.26 31.74
C PRO A 622 -40.96 -16.67 30.45
N PRO A 623 -41.47 -17.65 29.66
CA PRO A 623 -40.68 -18.59 28.87
C PRO A 623 -40.34 -18.09 27.44
N PRO A 624 -39.37 -18.73 26.73
CA PRO A 624 -39.02 -18.39 25.35
C PRO A 624 -39.87 -19.18 24.32
N PRO A 625 -40.00 -18.68 23.08
CA PRO A 625 -40.59 -19.44 21.97
C PRO A 625 -39.61 -20.45 21.38
N ASP A 626 -40.18 -21.53 20.83
CA ASP A 626 -39.53 -22.73 20.31
C ASP A 626 -38.46 -22.44 19.24
N GLN A 627 -37.29 -23.06 19.42
CA GLN A 627 -36.25 -23.23 18.41
C GLN A 627 -36.32 -24.66 17.89
N ASP A 628 -36.78 -24.82 16.66
CA ASP A 628 -36.35 -25.90 15.78
C ASP A 628 -36.15 -25.29 14.38
N ASP A 629 -35.09 -25.71 13.69
CA ASP A 629 -34.60 -25.27 12.37
C ASP A 629 -33.61 -24.09 12.31
N VAL A 630 -32.46 -24.24 12.99
CA VAL A 630 -31.19 -23.66 12.51
C VAL A 630 -30.11 -24.75 12.51
N PRO A 631 -29.46 -25.08 11.38
CA PRO A 631 -28.41 -26.09 11.35
C PRO A 631 -27.18 -25.57 12.13
N PRO A 632 -26.50 -26.42 12.92
CA PRO A 632 -25.41 -25.97 13.77
C PRO A 632 -24.20 -25.59 12.90
N THR A 633 -23.88 -24.30 12.85
CA THR A 633 -22.56 -23.82 12.43
C THR A 633 -21.56 -24.32 13.47
N SER A 634 -20.88 -25.41 13.13
CA SER A 634 -19.83 -25.98 13.96
C SER A 634 -18.80 -24.89 14.26
N SER A 635 -18.74 -24.42 15.51
CA SER A 635 -17.54 -23.79 16.08
C SER A 635 -16.47 -24.86 16.24
N GLY A 636 -15.99 -25.36 15.10
CA GLY A 636 -14.83 -26.22 15.04
C GLY A 636 -13.64 -25.38 15.47
N ARG A 637 -13.08 -25.69 16.63
CA ARG A 637 -11.72 -25.27 17.00
C ARG A 637 -10.84 -25.53 15.77
N ASN A 638 -10.35 -24.49 15.09
CA ASN A 638 -9.55 -24.69 13.89
C ASN A 638 -8.16 -25.20 14.32
N TRP A 639 -7.95 -26.51 14.25
CA TRP A 639 -6.66 -27.16 14.57
C TRP A 639 -5.61 -26.97 13.47
N THR A 640 -6.00 -26.45 12.31
CA THR A 640 -5.15 -26.25 11.14
C THR A 640 -3.80 -25.56 11.44
N PRO A 641 -3.72 -24.43 12.20
CA PRO A 641 -2.43 -23.84 12.57
C PRO A 641 -1.59 -24.76 13.47
N PHE A 642 -2.22 -25.51 14.38
CA PHE A 642 -1.53 -26.49 15.22
C PHE A 642 -1.00 -27.66 14.38
N LEU A 643 -1.78 -28.13 13.39
CA LEU A 643 -1.38 -29.19 12.46
C LEU A 643 -0.23 -28.74 11.54
N VAL A 644 -0.22 -27.48 11.09
CA VAL A 644 0.87 -26.93 10.27
C VAL A 644 2.15 -26.74 11.10
N LEU A 645 2.04 -26.24 12.33
CA LEU A 645 3.18 -26.14 13.26
C LEU A 645 3.72 -27.55 13.61
N LEU A 646 2.84 -28.51 13.86
CA LEU A 646 3.20 -29.90 14.14
C LEU A 646 3.80 -30.60 12.91
N ALA A 647 3.30 -30.32 11.70
CA ALA A 647 3.90 -30.80 10.45
C ALA A 647 5.29 -30.20 10.22
N THR A 648 5.46 -28.90 10.48
CA THR A 648 6.76 -28.22 10.35
C THR A 648 7.76 -28.73 11.37
N ALA A 649 7.36 -28.85 12.64
CA ALA A 649 8.15 -29.46 13.70
C ALA A 649 8.47 -30.94 13.37
N GLY A 650 7.53 -31.67 12.78
CA GLY A 650 7.69 -33.04 12.30
C GLY A 650 8.73 -33.14 11.18
N ILE A 651 8.73 -32.23 10.22
CA ILE A 651 9.74 -32.16 9.15
C ILE A 651 11.13 -31.84 9.74
N PHE A 652 11.22 -30.90 10.68
CA PHE A 652 12.47 -30.58 11.37
C PHE A 652 13.00 -31.78 12.17
N ALA A 653 12.14 -32.47 12.92
CA ALA A 653 12.50 -33.68 13.65
C ALA A 653 12.94 -34.80 12.68
N ALA A 654 12.19 -35.02 11.60
CA ALA A 654 12.54 -35.99 10.57
C ALA A 654 13.90 -35.68 9.92
N TYR A 655 14.27 -34.41 9.77
CA TYR A 655 15.59 -34.02 9.26
C TYR A 655 16.69 -34.24 10.31
N ILE A 656 16.49 -33.75 11.54
CA ILE A 656 17.48 -33.82 12.63
C ILE A 656 17.80 -35.27 13.00
N PHE A 657 16.80 -36.16 13.02
CA PHE A 657 16.97 -37.57 13.36
C PHE A 657 17.18 -38.47 12.13
N GLY A 658 16.53 -38.15 11.00
CA GLY A 658 16.58 -38.98 9.80
C GLY A 658 17.91 -38.93 9.08
N VAL A 659 18.53 -37.75 8.94
CA VAL A 659 19.84 -37.64 8.25
C VAL A 659 20.93 -38.45 8.97
N PRO A 660 21.13 -38.32 10.30
CA PRO A 660 22.08 -39.17 11.03
C PRO A 660 21.73 -40.66 10.99
N ALA A 661 20.44 -41.02 11.07
CA ALA A 661 19.99 -42.41 11.01
C ALA A 661 20.29 -43.06 9.65
N LEU A 662 20.04 -42.33 8.55
CA LEU A 662 20.34 -42.80 7.20
C LEU A 662 21.85 -42.95 6.96
N LYS A 663 22.67 -42.02 7.48
CA LYS A 663 24.14 -42.16 7.44
C LYS A 663 24.61 -43.36 8.23
N LYS A 664 24.08 -43.57 9.44
CA LYS A 664 24.41 -44.72 10.27
C LYS A 664 24.02 -46.03 9.58
N ARG A 665 22.85 -46.08 8.95
CA ARG A 665 22.39 -47.21 8.15
C ARG A 665 23.31 -47.46 6.95
N ARG A 666 23.70 -46.43 6.21
CA ARG A 666 24.62 -46.55 5.05
C ARG A 666 26.00 -47.05 5.46
N ARG A 667 26.56 -46.53 6.57
CA ARG A 667 27.82 -47.03 7.15
C ARG A 667 27.69 -48.51 7.54
N ALA A 668 26.60 -48.89 8.20
CA ALA A 668 26.36 -50.29 8.56
C ALA A 668 26.20 -51.21 7.34
N GLN A 669 25.58 -50.73 6.26
CA GLN A 669 25.48 -51.47 5.01
C GLN A 669 26.84 -51.65 4.33
N ARG A 670 27.69 -50.61 4.28
CA ARG A 670 29.05 -50.69 3.73
C ARG A 670 29.96 -51.60 4.54
N LEU A 671 29.86 -51.54 5.87
CA LEU A 671 30.67 -52.37 6.78
C LEU A 671 30.33 -53.87 6.67
N ASN A 672 29.04 -54.18 6.50
CA ASN A 672 28.51 -55.54 6.44
C ASN A 672 28.21 -56.00 5.00
N ALA A 673 28.83 -55.38 3.99
CA ALA A 673 28.65 -55.80 2.61
C ALA A 673 29.11 -57.27 2.44
N PRO A 674 28.38 -58.11 1.68
CA PRO A 674 28.72 -59.53 1.55
C PRO A 674 30.05 -59.74 0.82
N ASP A 675 30.36 -58.89 -0.16
CA ASP A 675 31.60 -58.94 -0.92
C ASP A 675 32.72 -58.16 -0.23
N MET A 676 33.88 -58.79 -0.01
CA MET A 676 35.03 -58.15 0.66
C MET A 676 35.53 -56.92 -0.10
N ARG A 677 35.44 -56.95 -1.43
CA ARG A 677 35.79 -55.82 -2.32
C ARG A 677 34.92 -54.59 -2.04
N ASP A 678 33.63 -54.80 -1.84
CA ASP A 678 32.67 -53.75 -1.51
C ASP A 678 32.86 -53.24 -0.09
N ARG A 679 33.28 -54.11 0.85
CA ARG A 679 33.65 -53.69 2.21
C ARG A 679 34.86 -52.76 2.20
N VAL A 680 35.91 -53.07 1.43
CA VAL A 680 37.10 -52.21 1.30
C VAL A 680 36.76 -50.89 0.59
N SER A 681 36.00 -50.94 -0.51
CA SER A 681 35.54 -49.74 -1.20
C SER A 681 34.63 -48.88 -0.31
N GLY A 682 33.81 -49.54 0.51
CA GLY A 682 32.95 -48.90 1.51
C GLY A 682 33.72 -48.13 2.60
N ALA A 683 34.91 -48.60 2.99
CA ALA A 683 35.78 -47.90 3.94
C ALA A 683 36.33 -46.59 3.34
N TRP A 684 36.76 -46.62 2.07
CA TRP A 684 37.20 -45.42 1.34
C TRP A 684 36.04 -44.43 1.11
N ASP A 685 34.87 -44.95 0.75
CA ASP A 685 33.66 -44.14 0.58
C ASP A 685 33.23 -43.45 1.89
N GLU A 686 33.37 -44.12 3.05
CA GLU A 686 33.09 -43.51 4.35
C GLU A 686 34.04 -42.33 4.61
N VAL A 687 35.34 -42.51 4.39
CA VAL A 687 36.32 -41.41 4.56
C VAL A 687 36.07 -40.28 3.57
N SER A 688 35.72 -40.61 2.32
CA SER A 688 35.36 -39.63 1.29
C SER A 688 34.12 -38.82 1.70
N ASP A 689 33.12 -39.46 2.31
CA ASP A 689 31.94 -38.79 2.85
C ASP A 689 32.31 -37.84 4.01
N ARG A 690 33.23 -38.22 4.91
CA ARG A 690 33.74 -37.36 5.99
C ARG A 690 34.54 -36.16 5.48
N LEU A 691 35.31 -36.35 4.41
CA LEU A 691 36.03 -35.26 3.75
C LEU A 691 35.05 -34.33 3.02
N LEU A 692 34.02 -34.87 2.36
CA LEU A 692 32.96 -34.09 1.71
C LEU A 692 32.16 -33.24 2.70
N GLU A 693 31.86 -33.76 3.90
CA GLU A 693 31.26 -32.99 5.01
C GLU A 693 32.07 -31.72 5.32
N ARG A 694 33.40 -31.76 5.13
CA ARG A 694 34.34 -30.65 5.33
C ARG A 694 34.62 -29.82 4.07
N ASN A 695 33.92 -30.09 2.96
CA ASN A 695 34.12 -29.52 1.62
C ASN A 695 35.47 -29.89 0.98
N ILE A 696 36.05 -31.02 1.37
CA ILE A 696 37.25 -31.56 0.75
C ILE A 696 36.78 -32.65 -0.21
N THR A 697 36.96 -32.42 -1.50
CA THR A 697 36.60 -33.38 -2.55
C THR A 697 37.80 -33.70 -3.39
N ARG A 698 38.02 -34.99 -3.69
CA ARG A 698 39.08 -35.43 -4.60
C ARG A 698 38.79 -34.92 -6.02
N PRO A 699 39.68 -34.09 -6.62
CA PRO A 699 39.61 -33.77 -8.04
C PRO A 699 39.75 -35.06 -8.87
N LYS A 700 39.01 -35.19 -9.97
CA LYS A 700 39.06 -36.39 -10.83
C LYS A 700 40.44 -36.67 -11.44
N THR A 701 41.32 -35.68 -11.44
CA THR A 701 42.68 -35.77 -11.99
C THR A 701 43.71 -36.34 -11.01
N LEU A 702 43.35 -36.56 -9.74
CA LEU A 702 44.27 -37.10 -8.72
C LEU A 702 43.94 -38.56 -8.41
N THR A 703 44.99 -39.37 -8.29
CA THR A 703 44.92 -40.69 -7.69
C THR A 703 44.65 -40.61 -6.18
N ASN A 704 44.28 -41.71 -5.55
CA ASN A 704 44.02 -41.74 -4.10
C ASN A 704 45.24 -41.33 -3.27
N THR A 705 46.44 -41.75 -3.69
CA THR A 705 47.71 -41.46 -3.02
C THR A 705 48.15 -40.02 -3.23
N GLU A 706 48.01 -39.47 -4.44
CA GLU A 706 48.27 -38.04 -4.70
C GLU A 706 47.30 -37.14 -3.94
N PHE A 707 46.03 -37.55 -3.83
CA PHE A 707 45.04 -36.84 -3.03
C PHE A 707 45.37 -36.88 -1.53
N ALA A 708 45.88 -38.00 -1.02
CA ALA A 708 46.34 -38.11 0.36
C ALA A 708 47.55 -37.19 0.62
N GLY A 709 48.55 -37.18 -0.27
CA GLY A 709 49.70 -36.28 -0.17
C GLY A 709 49.32 -34.79 -0.23
N ALA A 710 48.28 -34.44 -0.99
CA ALA A 710 47.78 -33.06 -1.03
C ALA A 710 47.19 -32.58 0.31
N LEU A 711 46.82 -33.50 1.22
CA LEU A 711 46.27 -33.19 2.54
C LEU A 711 47.33 -33.18 3.66
N GLU A 712 48.56 -33.61 3.38
CA GLU A 712 49.68 -33.63 4.34
C GLU A 712 49.94 -32.26 4.96
N GLY A 713 49.96 -31.20 4.15
CA GLY A 713 50.19 -29.84 4.63
C GLY A 713 49.10 -29.31 5.57
N GLN A 714 47.90 -29.90 5.56
CA GLN A 714 46.75 -29.46 6.36
C GLN A 714 46.54 -30.32 7.61
N TYR A 715 46.76 -31.64 7.52
CA TYR A 715 46.45 -32.60 8.58
C TYR A 715 47.68 -33.36 9.12
N GLY A 716 48.86 -33.12 8.55
CA GLY A 716 50.12 -33.73 8.96
C GLY A 716 50.44 -35.04 8.23
N PRO A 717 51.68 -35.55 8.43
CA PRO A 717 52.18 -36.73 7.73
C PRO A 717 51.48 -38.03 8.14
N ALA A 718 51.18 -38.21 9.43
CA ALA A 718 50.51 -39.42 9.92
C ALA A 718 49.10 -39.62 9.29
N PHE A 719 48.33 -38.53 9.18
CA PHE A 719 47.03 -38.54 8.51
C PHE A 719 47.16 -38.88 7.02
N ALA A 720 48.12 -38.27 6.34
CA ALA A 720 48.37 -38.51 4.92
C ALA A 720 48.82 -39.95 4.65
N ASP A 721 49.65 -40.52 5.52
CA ASP A 721 50.11 -41.91 5.44
C ASP A 721 48.95 -42.90 5.62
N ASP A 722 48.11 -42.73 6.64
CA ASP A 722 46.92 -43.57 6.88
C ASP A 722 45.92 -43.47 5.70
N LEU A 723 45.68 -42.26 5.17
CA LEU A 723 44.80 -42.05 4.02
C LEU A 723 45.38 -42.63 2.72
N SER A 724 46.70 -42.51 2.52
CA SER A 724 47.41 -43.08 1.38
C SER A 724 47.37 -44.61 1.41
N ALA A 725 47.59 -45.21 2.58
CA ALA A 725 47.50 -46.66 2.79
C ALA A 725 46.09 -47.19 2.48
N LEU A 726 45.05 -46.51 2.97
CA LEU A 726 43.66 -46.86 2.65
C LEU A 726 43.36 -46.71 1.14
N GLY A 727 43.90 -45.66 0.52
CA GLY A 727 43.79 -45.41 -0.91
C GLY A 727 44.43 -46.49 -1.79
N LEU A 728 45.58 -47.01 -1.36
CA LEU A 728 46.26 -48.15 -1.99
C LEU A 728 45.47 -49.45 -1.82
N GLN A 729 44.93 -49.71 -0.62
CA GLN A 729 44.09 -50.88 -0.36
C GLN A 729 42.82 -50.87 -1.22
N GLN A 730 42.16 -49.71 -1.37
CA GLN A 730 40.99 -49.58 -2.24
C GLN A 730 41.33 -49.76 -3.72
N SER A 731 42.47 -49.22 -4.16
CA SER A 731 42.95 -49.40 -5.54
C SER A 731 43.28 -50.87 -5.81
N ALA A 732 43.97 -51.55 -4.89
CA ALA A 732 44.27 -52.96 -4.98
C ALA A 732 42.99 -53.80 -5.00
N ALA A 733 42.02 -53.55 -4.12
CA ALA A 733 40.74 -54.26 -4.13
C ALA A 733 39.95 -54.05 -5.43
N SER A 734 40.03 -52.87 -6.04
CA SER A 734 39.30 -52.56 -7.27
C SER A 734 39.91 -53.21 -8.52
N PHE A 735 41.25 -53.27 -8.60
CA PHE A 735 41.97 -53.67 -9.82
C PHE A 735 42.69 -55.02 -9.72
N ALA A 736 42.81 -55.63 -8.55
CA ALA A 736 43.45 -56.94 -8.40
C ALA A 736 42.54 -58.07 -8.93
N PRO A 737 43.15 -59.13 -9.50
CA PRO A 737 42.42 -60.29 -10.01
C PRO A 737 41.88 -61.22 -8.90
N SER A 738 42.41 -61.14 -7.68
CA SER A 738 41.96 -61.89 -6.51
C SER A 738 41.17 -61.00 -5.55
N ASP A 739 40.09 -61.52 -4.98
CA ASP A 739 39.33 -60.79 -3.97
C ASP A 739 40.10 -60.62 -2.66
N PRO A 740 39.94 -59.48 -1.96
CA PRO A 740 40.63 -59.22 -0.71
C PRO A 740 40.18 -60.16 0.41
N SER A 741 41.08 -60.47 1.34
CA SER A 741 40.76 -61.29 2.51
C SER A 741 39.88 -60.52 3.50
N SER A 742 39.19 -61.23 4.41
CA SER A 742 38.42 -60.60 5.49
C SER A 742 39.30 -59.73 6.39
N GLU A 743 40.53 -60.16 6.66
CA GLU A 743 41.51 -59.40 7.43
C GLU A 743 41.88 -58.08 6.76
N GLN A 744 42.05 -58.06 5.43
CA GLN A 744 42.31 -56.83 4.67
C GLN A 744 41.12 -55.86 4.72
N ALA A 745 39.89 -56.38 4.66
CA ALA A 745 38.69 -55.56 4.82
C ALA A 745 38.58 -54.96 6.23
N ASP A 746 38.89 -55.73 7.27
CA ASP A 746 38.85 -55.25 8.66
C ASP A 746 39.95 -54.21 8.93
N LEU A 747 41.14 -54.38 8.35
CA LEU A 747 42.22 -53.39 8.41
C LEU A 747 41.84 -52.07 7.72
N ALA A 748 41.16 -52.14 6.57
CA ALA A 748 40.68 -50.95 5.85
C ALA A 748 39.67 -50.15 6.68
N TRP A 749 38.72 -50.83 7.34
CA TRP A 749 37.77 -50.17 8.26
C TRP A 749 38.43 -49.62 9.52
N GLY A 750 39.45 -50.31 10.05
CA GLY A 750 40.26 -49.79 11.15
C GLY A 750 41.01 -48.51 10.78
N ALA A 751 41.52 -48.40 9.56
CA ALA A 751 42.13 -47.17 9.05
C ALA A 751 41.09 -46.05 8.85
N ALA A 752 39.93 -46.38 8.26
CA ALA A 752 38.84 -45.41 8.07
C ALA A 752 38.34 -44.83 9.40
N ASP A 753 38.26 -45.63 10.46
CA ASP A 753 37.85 -45.18 11.81
C ASP A 753 38.91 -44.29 12.48
N ARG A 754 40.21 -44.58 12.30
CA ARG A 754 41.30 -43.69 12.77
C ARG A 754 41.26 -42.34 12.07
N ILE A 755 41.22 -42.34 10.74
CA ILE A 755 41.13 -41.12 9.91
C ILE A 755 39.88 -40.30 10.30
N SER A 756 38.74 -40.96 10.49
CA SER A 756 37.50 -40.28 10.90
C SER A 756 37.61 -39.66 12.29
N THR A 757 38.30 -40.34 13.22
CA THR A 757 38.53 -39.84 14.59
C THR A 757 39.43 -38.61 14.59
N GLU A 758 40.52 -38.64 13.82
CA GLU A 758 41.43 -37.50 13.65
C GLU A 758 40.75 -36.29 12.97
N LEU A 759 39.87 -36.56 12.01
CA LEU A 759 39.02 -35.50 11.42
C LEU A 759 38.05 -34.89 12.45
N GLU A 760 37.66 -35.61 13.51
CA GLU A 760 36.78 -35.09 14.56
C GLU A 760 37.54 -34.32 15.65
N THR A 761 38.78 -34.69 15.97
CA THR A 761 39.59 -34.03 17.02
C THR A 761 39.81 -32.55 16.72
N ASP A 762 39.99 -32.18 15.45
CA ASP A 762 40.24 -30.80 15.00
C ASP A 762 38.96 -29.95 14.84
N THR A 763 37.81 -30.44 15.28
CA THR A 763 36.50 -29.78 15.06
C THR A 763 35.79 -29.45 16.36
N THR A 764 35.15 -28.27 16.43
CA THR A 764 34.37 -27.86 17.60
C THR A 764 33.11 -28.72 17.77
N PRO A 765 32.57 -28.87 19.00
CA PRO A 765 31.36 -29.67 19.25
C PRO A 765 30.16 -29.28 18.38
N VAL A 766 29.99 -27.97 18.11
CA VAL A 766 28.94 -27.44 17.23
C VAL A 766 29.14 -27.90 15.78
N ARG A 767 30.37 -27.85 15.27
CA ARG A 767 30.68 -28.30 13.90
C ARG A 767 30.50 -29.80 13.73
N ARG A 768 30.87 -30.61 14.73
CA ARG A 768 30.63 -32.08 14.73
C ARG A 768 29.14 -32.39 14.58
N TRP A 769 28.29 -31.66 15.30
CA TRP A 769 26.84 -31.78 15.18
C TRP A 769 26.32 -31.37 13.79
N LEU A 770 26.81 -30.25 13.25
CA LEU A 770 26.44 -29.79 11.91
C LEU A 770 26.86 -30.77 10.80
N TYR A 771 28.03 -31.42 10.91
CA TYR A 771 28.47 -32.44 9.95
C TYR A 771 27.58 -33.68 9.98
N ARG A 772 27.13 -34.12 11.16
CA ARG A 772 26.16 -35.23 11.28
C ARG A 772 24.84 -34.93 10.56
N LEU A 773 24.41 -33.68 10.55
CA LEU A 773 23.19 -33.20 9.87
C LEU A 773 23.39 -32.85 8.38
N ASP A 774 24.59 -33.03 7.81
CA ASP A 774 24.84 -32.71 6.40
C ASP A 774 24.31 -33.80 5.46
N PRO A 775 23.34 -33.55 4.56
CA PRO A 775 22.75 -34.60 3.73
C PRO A 775 23.60 -34.92 2.49
N ARG A 776 24.65 -34.15 2.19
CA ARG A 776 25.43 -34.30 0.94
C ARG A 776 26.01 -35.70 0.72
N PRO A 777 26.57 -36.40 1.74
CA PRO A 777 26.97 -37.80 1.59
C PRO A 777 25.86 -38.69 1.02
N LEU A 778 24.61 -38.47 1.44
CA LEU A 778 23.45 -39.27 1.02
C LEU A 778 22.98 -38.94 -0.42
N LEU A 779 23.22 -37.70 -0.88
CA LEU A 779 22.78 -37.20 -2.18
C LEU A 779 23.83 -37.32 -3.28
N ALA A 780 25.10 -37.45 -2.91
CA ALA A 780 26.18 -37.75 -3.83
C ALA A 780 25.96 -39.18 -4.39
N ARG A 781 25.14 -39.29 -5.43
CA ARG A 781 25.05 -40.50 -6.26
C ARG A 781 26.43 -40.74 -6.84
N GLY A 782 26.89 -41.99 -6.73
CA GLY A 782 28.23 -42.42 -7.10
C GLY A 782 28.66 -41.86 -8.44
N SER A 783 29.60 -40.91 -8.40
CA SER A 783 30.63 -40.83 -9.42
C SER A 783 31.74 -41.79 -9.00
N GLN A 784 31.45 -43.09 -9.11
CA GLN A 784 32.51 -44.04 -9.41
C GLN A 784 32.90 -43.83 -10.88
#